data_AF-A0AAU4GRX4-F1
#
_entry.id   AF-A0AAU4GRX4-F1
#
_cell.length_a   1.000
_cell.length_b   1.000
_cell.length_c   1.000
_cell.angle_alpha   90.00
_cell.angle_beta   90.00
_cell.angle_gamma   90.00
#
_symmetry.space_group_name_H-M   'P 1'
#
loop_
_entity.id
_entity.type
_entity.pdbx_description
1 polymer ?
#
loop_
_entity_poly.entity_id
_entity_poly.type
_entity_poly.pdbx_seq_one_letter_code
_entity_poly.pdbx_strand_id
1 'polypeptide(L)'
;MRAAGLLPQETPLSQGKAATASSSEGASTPASAAVDGDAGTRWSSAFADPAHADPQWLQVDLGATASITQVTLNWESAYATAYEIQVSDDATNWHSVYRTTAGAGGVQTLAVGGSGRYVRMYGTHRVGGYGYSLWEFQVSGSFGGTTPAGPGVTKVTGSQGNWQLTVDGAPYVVKGLTWGPPVSEAAARMPELHEAGVNTVRTWGTDGTTKPLLDAAAANGLKVISGFWLQPGGGPGSGGCVDYLTDTNYKNTMLGEIQRWVTEYRGNAGVLMWNVGNESLLGMQNCYSGTQLEQERVAYAQFVEQAAQAIHAIDADHPVTSTDAWTGAWPYYKAYTPSLDLYSVNAYKQVCQVKQDWNAGGYTKPYIVTETGPAGEWEVPNDANGVPAEPTDVQKRDGYVNAWNCILAHPGVALGATLFHYGSEGDFGGVWFNITTGNEKRLSWYAVRKLYSGRTDGNTPPVISSMNLSRTTDVPAGGTFTLTAAVADPDGDPIAYTMGYNSKYINGAGGLIPAQFTGSGPFTVTAPSTLGVWKIYLYARDGHGNVGIETRSLRVVPPPVNGTNIARGAVTTASSYQADGPGAPYPPQAATDGDPATRWASDWSDPQWLQVDLGHSQSFDHVQLIWESAYGKAYEIQVSDDGTNWHSVYTTTTGDGGVDDLAISGTGRYVRMSATQRGTTYGYSLYEFGVYRT
;
A
#
# COMPACT_ATOMS: atom_id res chain seq x y z
N MET A 1 18.02 -55.27 -1.74
CA MET A 1 16.73 -55.19 -2.47
C MET A 1 15.72 -54.52 -1.55
N ARG A 2 15.39 -53.25 -1.80
CA ARG A 2 14.23 -52.56 -1.22
C ARG A 2 13.24 -52.35 -2.35
N ALA A 3 12.00 -52.75 -2.12
CA ALA A 3 10.89 -52.61 -3.04
C ALA A 3 10.66 -51.12 -3.37
N ALA A 4 10.50 -50.83 -4.66
CA ALA A 4 9.95 -49.56 -5.12
C ALA A 4 8.49 -49.50 -4.66
N GLY A 5 8.17 -48.57 -3.76
CA GLY A 5 6.80 -48.21 -3.46
C GLY A 5 6.21 -47.53 -4.70
N LEU A 6 5.16 -48.14 -5.26
CA LEU A 6 4.28 -47.50 -6.23
C LEU A 6 3.69 -46.24 -5.58
N LEU A 7 3.90 -45.09 -6.21
CA LEU A 7 3.19 -43.85 -5.89
C LEU A 7 1.66 -44.09 -6.06
N PRO A 8 0.79 -43.42 -5.29
CA PRO A 8 -0.64 -43.47 -5.53
C PRO A 8 -0.94 -42.95 -6.94
N GLN A 9 -1.75 -43.67 -7.71
CA GLN A 9 -2.26 -43.18 -8.99
C GLN A 9 -3.21 -42.02 -8.72
N GLU A 10 -2.85 -40.81 -9.13
CA GLU A 10 -3.70 -39.62 -8.97
C GLU A 10 -5.03 -39.81 -9.69
N THR A 11 -6.14 -39.49 -9.02
CA THR A 11 -7.48 -39.49 -9.59
C THR A 11 -7.56 -38.47 -10.74
N PRO A 12 -7.97 -38.85 -11.97
CA PRO A 12 -8.14 -37.92 -13.08
C PRO A 12 -9.14 -36.80 -12.76
N LEU A 13 -8.90 -35.59 -13.27
CA LEU A 13 -9.80 -34.43 -13.12
C LEU A 13 -11.20 -34.68 -13.67
N SER A 14 -11.32 -35.55 -14.70
CA SER A 14 -12.59 -35.91 -15.31
C SER A 14 -13.42 -36.88 -14.47
N GLN A 15 -12.83 -37.57 -13.48
CA GLN A 15 -13.52 -38.65 -12.78
C GLN A 15 -14.72 -38.10 -11.96
N GLY A 16 -15.89 -38.71 -12.17
CA GLY A 16 -17.16 -38.34 -11.56
C GLY A 16 -17.75 -37.01 -12.04
N LYS A 17 -17.18 -36.39 -13.08
CA LYS A 17 -17.64 -35.10 -13.60
C LYS A 17 -18.83 -35.24 -14.55
N ALA A 18 -19.55 -34.14 -14.77
CA ALA A 18 -20.66 -34.10 -15.71
C ALA A 18 -20.13 -34.28 -17.14
N ALA A 19 -20.68 -35.27 -17.86
CA ALA A 19 -20.32 -35.55 -19.24
C ALA A 19 -21.54 -35.55 -20.16
N THR A 20 -21.36 -35.03 -21.37
CA THR A 20 -22.36 -35.05 -22.45
C THR A 20 -21.72 -35.53 -23.73
N ALA A 21 -22.52 -36.01 -24.68
CA ALA A 21 -22.04 -36.50 -25.96
C ALA A 21 -22.98 -36.07 -27.09
N SER A 22 -22.49 -36.13 -28.33
CA SER A 22 -23.30 -35.89 -29.53
C SER A 22 -24.45 -36.89 -29.68
N SER A 23 -24.23 -38.13 -29.23
CA SER A 23 -25.23 -39.20 -29.24
C SER A 23 -24.83 -40.34 -28.28
N SER A 24 -25.75 -41.28 -28.07
CA SER A 24 -25.52 -42.54 -27.36
C SER A 24 -26.17 -43.71 -28.11
N GLU A 25 -25.51 -44.87 -28.17
CA GLU A 25 -26.03 -46.12 -28.74
C GLU A 25 -27.30 -46.58 -28.02
N GLY A 26 -27.38 -46.38 -26.71
CA GLY A 26 -28.56 -46.66 -25.91
C GLY A 26 -28.41 -46.21 -24.46
N ALA A 27 -29.46 -46.43 -23.66
CA ALA A 27 -29.49 -45.99 -22.26
C ALA A 27 -28.41 -46.64 -21.37
N SER A 28 -27.85 -47.78 -21.78
CA SER A 28 -26.79 -48.48 -21.05
C SER A 28 -25.37 -48.02 -21.39
N THR A 29 -25.19 -47.08 -22.34
CA THR A 29 -23.88 -46.55 -22.75
C THR A 29 -23.82 -45.01 -22.73
N PRO A 30 -24.22 -44.36 -21.62
CA PRO A 30 -24.27 -42.90 -21.53
C PRO A 30 -22.88 -42.26 -21.49
N ALA A 31 -22.80 -40.95 -21.76
CA ALA A 31 -21.55 -40.19 -21.69
C ALA A 31 -20.85 -40.28 -20.32
N SER A 32 -21.63 -40.32 -19.24
CA SER A 32 -21.12 -40.43 -17.86
C SER A 32 -20.36 -41.73 -17.61
N ALA A 33 -20.66 -42.78 -18.37
CA ALA A 33 -20.04 -44.10 -18.20
C ALA A 33 -18.59 -44.17 -18.71
N ALA A 34 -18.08 -43.11 -19.33
CA ALA A 34 -16.68 -42.99 -19.71
C ALA A 34 -15.87 -42.11 -18.74
N VAL A 35 -16.47 -41.64 -17.65
CA VAL A 35 -15.78 -40.79 -16.66
C VAL A 35 -16.09 -41.21 -15.22
N ASP A 36 -16.66 -42.40 -15.01
CA ASP A 36 -17.04 -42.88 -13.68
C ASP A 36 -15.89 -43.62 -12.95
N GLY A 37 -14.83 -43.98 -13.68
CA GLY A 37 -13.68 -44.70 -13.15
C GLY A 37 -13.90 -46.22 -13.09
N ASP A 38 -14.97 -46.73 -13.72
CA ASP A 38 -15.25 -48.16 -13.82
C ASP A 38 -14.93 -48.67 -15.25
N ALA A 39 -13.87 -49.46 -15.38
CA ALA A 39 -13.46 -50.02 -16.67
C ALA A 39 -14.43 -51.10 -17.23
N GLY A 40 -15.51 -51.43 -16.51
CA GLY A 40 -16.60 -52.30 -16.96
C GLY A 40 -17.77 -51.57 -17.63
N THR A 41 -17.82 -50.24 -17.54
CA THR A 41 -18.85 -49.37 -18.16
C THR A 41 -18.23 -48.53 -19.27
N ARG A 42 -19.05 -48.09 -20.24
CA ARG A 42 -18.55 -47.33 -21.40
C ARG A 42 -19.56 -46.36 -21.95
N TRP A 43 -19.07 -45.26 -22.50
CA TRP A 43 -19.83 -44.49 -23.49
C TRP A 43 -19.72 -45.17 -24.86
N SER A 44 -20.80 -45.14 -25.63
CA SER A 44 -20.83 -45.57 -27.04
C SER A 44 -21.74 -44.63 -27.81
N SER A 45 -21.26 -44.07 -28.92
CA SER A 45 -22.08 -43.23 -29.82
C SER A 45 -23.04 -44.06 -30.68
N ALA A 46 -24.12 -43.44 -31.12
CA ALA A 46 -25.03 -44.06 -32.10
C ALA A 46 -24.32 -44.27 -33.46
N PHE A 47 -24.71 -45.32 -34.19
CA PHE A 47 -24.01 -45.71 -35.42
C PHE A 47 -24.90 -46.21 -36.57
N ALA A 48 -26.18 -46.50 -36.31
CA ALA A 48 -27.04 -47.26 -37.23
C ALA A 48 -27.81 -46.40 -38.28
N ASP A 49 -27.71 -45.07 -38.24
CA ASP A 49 -28.45 -44.14 -39.12
C ASP A 49 -27.50 -43.07 -39.69
N PRO A 50 -27.62 -42.66 -40.98
CA PRO A 50 -26.96 -41.49 -41.57
C PRO A 50 -26.93 -40.22 -40.72
N ALA A 51 -27.93 -39.97 -39.89
CA ALA A 51 -27.95 -38.83 -38.94
C ALA A 51 -26.86 -38.92 -37.84
N HIS A 52 -26.25 -40.09 -37.67
CA HIS A 52 -25.17 -40.40 -36.72
C HIS A 52 -23.85 -40.77 -37.43
N ALA A 53 -23.65 -40.23 -38.63
CA ALA A 53 -22.37 -40.23 -39.32
C ALA A 53 -21.31 -39.41 -38.53
N ASP A 54 -20.04 -39.57 -38.91
CA ASP A 54 -18.97 -38.76 -38.37
C ASP A 54 -19.20 -37.27 -38.72
N PRO A 55 -18.91 -36.34 -37.81
CA PRO A 55 -18.21 -36.51 -36.54
C PRO A 55 -19.12 -36.84 -35.34
N GLN A 56 -18.56 -37.47 -34.31
CA GLN A 56 -19.20 -37.63 -32.99
C GLN A 56 -18.25 -37.15 -31.89
N TRP A 57 -18.79 -36.77 -30.74
CA TRP A 57 -17.99 -36.26 -29.62
C TRP A 57 -18.50 -36.70 -28.26
N LEU A 58 -17.56 -36.79 -27.31
CA LEU A 58 -17.79 -36.95 -25.88
C LEU A 58 -17.05 -35.83 -25.17
N GLN A 59 -17.76 -35.04 -24.34
CA GLN A 59 -17.18 -33.94 -23.57
C GLN A 59 -17.41 -34.12 -22.06
N VAL A 60 -16.52 -33.52 -21.27
CA VAL A 60 -16.61 -33.44 -19.82
C VAL A 60 -16.50 -31.98 -19.35
N ASP A 61 -17.34 -31.57 -18.40
CA ASP A 61 -17.23 -30.31 -17.66
C ASP A 61 -16.45 -30.55 -16.37
N LEU A 62 -15.23 -30.02 -16.29
CA LEU A 62 -14.36 -30.17 -15.12
C LEU A 62 -14.87 -29.40 -13.89
N GLY A 63 -15.83 -28.48 -14.07
CA GLY A 63 -16.45 -27.64 -13.04
C GLY A 63 -15.72 -26.31 -12.81
N ALA A 64 -14.48 -26.18 -13.29
CA ALA A 64 -13.67 -24.95 -13.31
C ALA A 64 -12.60 -25.09 -14.40
N THR A 65 -12.01 -23.96 -14.85
CA THR A 65 -10.87 -23.99 -15.79
C THR A 65 -9.67 -24.68 -15.13
N ALA A 66 -9.09 -25.66 -15.82
CA ALA A 66 -7.93 -26.42 -15.38
C ALA A 66 -6.84 -26.41 -16.46
N SER A 67 -5.57 -26.50 -16.03
CA SER A 67 -4.47 -26.80 -16.94
C SER A 67 -4.42 -28.30 -17.16
N ILE A 68 -4.37 -28.72 -18.42
CA ILE A 68 -4.50 -30.10 -18.85
C ILE A 68 -3.15 -30.53 -19.43
N THR A 69 -2.58 -31.59 -18.86
CA THR A 69 -1.25 -32.10 -19.21
C THR A 69 -1.28 -33.45 -19.89
N GLN A 70 -2.35 -34.22 -19.67
CA GLN A 70 -2.48 -35.56 -20.21
C GLN A 70 -3.96 -35.92 -20.42
N VAL A 71 -4.22 -36.65 -21.51
CA VAL A 71 -5.49 -37.34 -21.73
C VAL A 71 -5.21 -38.81 -21.98
N THR A 72 -5.88 -39.68 -21.24
CA THR A 72 -5.86 -41.13 -21.46
C THR A 72 -7.22 -41.57 -22.00
N LEU A 73 -7.21 -42.16 -23.19
CA LEU A 73 -8.37 -42.76 -23.85
C LEU A 73 -8.26 -44.28 -23.72
N ASN A 74 -9.25 -44.91 -23.08
CA ASN A 74 -9.37 -46.36 -23.06
C ASN A 74 -10.50 -46.76 -24.03
N TRP A 75 -10.14 -47.09 -25.26
CA TRP A 75 -11.08 -47.46 -26.30
C TRP A 75 -11.60 -48.89 -26.16
N GLU A 76 -12.83 -49.12 -26.60
CA GLU A 76 -13.30 -50.46 -26.96
C GLU A 76 -12.81 -50.85 -28.38
N SER A 77 -13.22 -52.01 -28.91
CA SER A 77 -12.93 -52.39 -30.31
C SER A 77 -13.49 -51.39 -31.33
N ALA A 78 -14.53 -50.62 -30.97
CA ALA A 78 -15.06 -49.51 -31.76
C ALA A 78 -14.37 -48.17 -31.41
N TYR A 79 -13.34 -47.80 -32.19
CA TYR A 79 -12.48 -46.63 -31.90
C TYR A 79 -12.30 -45.66 -33.09
N ALA A 80 -11.72 -44.49 -32.81
CA ALA A 80 -11.39 -43.49 -33.82
C ALA A 80 -10.01 -43.72 -34.46
N THR A 81 -9.97 -43.78 -35.80
CA THR A 81 -8.71 -43.67 -36.55
C THR A 81 -8.33 -42.21 -36.78
N ALA A 82 -9.29 -41.29 -36.88
CA ALA A 82 -9.04 -39.84 -36.84
C ALA A 82 -9.87 -39.15 -35.77
N TYR A 83 -9.21 -38.37 -34.91
CA TYR A 83 -9.85 -37.61 -33.84
C TYR A 83 -8.99 -36.45 -33.36
N GLU A 84 -9.63 -35.55 -32.61
CA GLU A 84 -8.99 -34.45 -31.90
C GLU A 84 -9.32 -34.51 -30.41
N ILE A 85 -8.39 -34.03 -29.58
CA ILE A 85 -8.71 -33.61 -28.21
C ILE A 85 -8.81 -32.09 -28.24
N GLN A 86 -9.92 -31.57 -27.74
CA GLN A 86 -10.22 -30.15 -27.75
C GLN A 86 -10.55 -29.65 -26.34
N VAL A 87 -10.20 -28.39 -26.07
CA VAL A 87 -10.48 -27.67 -24.83
C VAL A 87 -11.34 -26.45 -25.11
N SER A 88 -12.13 -26.02 -24.13
CA SER A 88 -12.99 -24.84 -24.22
C SER A 88 -13.25 -24.26 -22.82
N ASP A 89 -13.42 -22.94 -22.72
CA ASP A 89 -13.88 -22.28 -21.49
C ASP A 89 -15.41 -22.21 -21.38
N ASP A 90 -16.13 -22.33 -22.51
CA ASP A 90 -17.57 -22.05 -22.59
C ASP A 90 -18.41 -23.16 -23.25
N ALA A 91 -17.79 -24.27 -23.66
CA ALA A 91 -18.36 -25.40 -24.39
C ALA A 91 -18.90 -25.09 -25.79
N THR A 92 -18.64 -23.90 -26.32
CA THR A 92 -19.06 -23.45 -27.66
C THR A 92 -17.88 -23.14 -28.57
N ASN A 93 -16.85 -22.48 -28.05
CA ASN A 93 -15.62 -22.13 -28.74
C ASN A 93 -14.53 -23.14 -28.38
N TRP A 94 -14.11 -23.96 -29.34
CA TRP A 94 -13.23 -25.10 -29.11
C TRP A 94 -11.85 -24.92 -29.77
N HIS A 95 -10.80 -25.26 -29.04
CA HIS A 95 -9.42 -25.26 -29.52
C HIS A 95 -8.82 -26.66 -29.39
N SER A 96 -8.16 -27.15 -30.44
CA SER A 96 -7.56 -28.49 -30.43
C SER A 96 -6.17 -28.48 -29.84
N VAL A 97 -5.96 -29.34 -28.84
CA VAL A 97 -4.68 -29.55 -28.15
C VAL A 97 -3.97 -30.83 -28.63
N TYR A 98 -4.68 -31.68 -29.36
CA TYR A 98 -4.14 -32.87 -30.03
C TYR A 98 -4.97 -33.21 -31.27
N ARG A 99 -4.31 -33.72 -32.32
CA ARG A 99 -4.96 -34.25 -33.54
C ARG A 99 -4.21 -35.46 -34.05
N THR A 100 -4.93 -36.46 -34.53
CA THR A 100 -4.35 -37.61 -35.24
C THR A 100 -5.28 -38.11 -36.33
N THR A 101 -4.70 -38.73 -37.36
CA THR A 101 -5.40 -39.49 -38.43
C THR A 101 -4.98 -40.97 -38.45
N ALA A 102 -4.20 -41.40 -37.46
CA ALA A 102 -3.68 -42.76 -37.33
C ALA A 102 -3.88 -43.32 -35.91
N GLY A 103 -5.07 -43.11 -35.33
CA GLY A 103 -5.46 -43.69 -34.04
C GLY A 103 -5.44 -45.23 -34.08
N ALA A 104 -4.88 -45.84 -33.04
CA ALA A 104 -4.62 -47.28 -32.97
C ALA A 104 -5.63 -48.07 -32.11
N GLY A 105 -6.57 -47.38 -31.45
CA GLY A 105 -7.47 -48.00 -30.47
C GLY A 105 -6.75 -48.42 -29.18
N GLY A 106 -7.38 -49.27 -28.38
CA GLY A 106 -6.86 -49.71 -27.08
C GLY A 106 -6.67 -48.56 -26.08
N VAL A 107 -5.73 -48.71 -25.14
CA VAL A 107 -5.37 -47.63 -24.19
C VAL A 107 -4.34 -46.71 -24.83
N GLN A 108 -4.69 -45.44 -25.00
CA GLN A 108 -3.82 -44.41 -25.53
C GLN A 108 -3.62 -43.32 -24.48
N THR A 109 -2.37 -43.10 -24.08
CA THR A 109 -2.01 -41.97 -23.21
C THR A 109 -1.36 -40.89 -24.05
N LEU A 110 -1.97 -39.70 -24.05
CA LEU A 110 -1.62 -38.57 -24.89
C LEU A 110 -1.09 -37.46 -23.99
N ALA A 111 0.17 -37.07 -24.17
CA ALA A 111 0.67 -35.81 -23.62
C ALA A 111 0.02 -34.67 -24.41
N VAL A 112 -0.69 -33.78 -23.70
CA VAL A 112 -1.39 -32.64 -24.29
C VAL A 112 -1.06 -31.38 -23.49
N GLY A 113 -1.24 -30.20 -24.08
CA GLY A 113 -1.05 -28.94 -23.39
C GLY A 113 -2.17 -27.96 -23.74
N GLY A 114 -2.90 -27.51 -22.74
CA GLY A 114 -3.94 -26.49 -22.90
C GLY A 114 -4.68 -26.21 -21.61
N SER A 115 -5.47 -25.15 -21.60
CA SER A 115 -6.33 -24.78 -20.48
C SER A 115 -7.77 -24.73 -20.96
N GLY A 116 -8.69 -25.15 -20.10
CA GLY A 116 -10.12 -25.06 -20.36
C GLY A 116 -10.94 -25.65 -19.23
N ARG A 117 -12.20 -25.23 -19.12
CA ARG A 117 -13.19 -25.86 -18.23
C ARG A 117 -13.76 -27.14 -18.83
N TYR A 118 -13.88 -27.19 -20.15
CA TYR A 118 -14.45 -28.32 -20.88
C TYR A 118 -13.37 -28.98 -21.73
N VAL A 119 -13.40 -30.31 -21.77
CA VAL A 119 -12.51 -31.11 -22.62
C VAL A 119 -13.36 -32.10 -23.40
N ARG A 120 -13.10 -32.28 -24.69
CA ARG A 120 -13.79 -33.28 -25.51
C ARG A 120 -12.88 -34.10 -26.40
N MET A 121 -13.24 -35.36 -26.58
CA MET A 121 -12.81 -36.18 -27.71
C MET A 121 -13.76 -35.90 -28.88
N TYR A 122 -13.21 -35.46 -30.01
CA TYR A 122 -13.93 -35.16 -31.24
C TYR A 122 -13.49 -36.11 -32.34
N GLY A 123 -14.25 -37.19 -32.54
CA GLY A 123 -13.97 -38.23 -33.53
C GLY A 123 -14.45 -37.82 -34.91
N THR A 124 -13.56 -37.89 -35.91
CA THR A 124 -13.84 -37.48 -37.30
C THR A 124 -13.74 -38.64 -38.29
N HIS A 125 -13.10 -39.75 -37.91
CA HIS A 125 -13.12 -40.99 -38.68
C HIS A 125 -13.06 -42.21 -37.74
N ARG A 126 -14.06 -43.08 -37.81
CA ARG A 126 -14.13 -44.37 -37.09
C ARG A 126 -13.34 -45.48 -37.80
N VAL A 127 -12.92 -46.52 -37.09
CA VAL A 127 -12.16 -47.66 -37.65
C VAL A 127 -13.01 -48.61 -38.52
N GLY A 128 -14.31 -48.73 -38.24
CA GLY A 128 -15.19 -49.72 -38.87
C GLY A 128 -16.66 -49.28 -38.92
N GLY A 129 -17.58 -50.24 -39.06
CA GLY A 129 -19.02 -49.96 -39.21
C GLY A 129 -19.77 -49.58 -37.93
N TYR A 130 -19.10 -49.58 -36.77
CA TYR A 130 -19.66 -49.23 -35.47
C TYR A 130 -19.32 -47.78 -35.08
N GLY A 131 -19.90 -47.26 -34.00
CA GLY A 131 -19.62 -45.91 -33.50
C GLY A 131 -18.23 -45.77 -32.86
N TYR A 132 -18.05 -44.69 -32.12
CA TYR A 132 -16.96 -44.51 -31.16
C TYR A 132 -17.38 -45.01 -29.78
N SER A 133 -16.51 -45.74 -29.09
CA SER A 133 -16.76 -46.19 -27.73
C SER A 133 -15.52 -46.15 -26.83
N LEU A 134 -15.68 -45.53 -25.66
CA LEU A 134 -14.65 -45.37 -24.64
C LEU A 134 -15.11 -46.02 -23.34
N TRP A 135 -14.33 -46.98 -22.86
CA TRP A 135 -14.43 -47.46 -21.48
C TRP A 135 -14.13 -46.30 -20.51
N GLU A 136 -13.08 -45.53 -20.79
CA GLU A 136 -12.68 -44.39 -19.94
C GLU A 136 -12.10 -43.23 -20.78
N PHE A 137 -12.44 -42.00 -20.40
CA PHE A 137 -11.95 -40.73 -20.89
C PHE A 137 -11.36 -39.92 -19.73
N GLN A 138 -10.08 -40.14 -19.50
CA GLN A 138 -9.38 -39.62 -18.32
C GLN A 138 -8.61 -38.35 -18.68
N VAL A 139 -8.96 -37.24 -18.04
CA VAL A 139 -8.29 -35.95 -18.18
C VAL A 139 -7.47 -35.72 -16.91
N SER A 140 -6.16 -35.54 -17.04
CA SER A 140 -5.25 -35.26 -15.93
C SER A 140 -4.66 -33.86 -16.05
N GLY A 141 -4.41 -33.22 -14.92
CA GLY A 141 -4.00 -31.82 -14.83
C GLY A 141 -4.16 -31.28 -13.42
N SER A 142 -4.26 -29.96 -13.28
CA SER A 142 -4.52 -29.31 -11.99
C SER A 142 -5.53 -28.16 -12.10
N PHE A 143 -6.42 -28.07 -11.10
CA PHE A 143 -7.23 -26.88 -10.86
C PHE A 143 -6.34 -25.83 -10.18
N GLY A 144 -6.17 -24.66 -10.82
CA GLY A 144 -5.37 -23.56 -10.25
C GLY A 144 -3.85 -23.61 -10.51
N GLY A 145 -3.38 -24.17 -11.62
CA GLY A 145 -1.94 -24.19 -11.95
C GLY A 145 -1.62 -23.85 -13.41
N THR A 146 -1.05 -22.65 -13.62
CA THR A 146 0.00 -22.32 -14.61
C THR A 146 -0.04 -22.98 -16.00
N THR A 147 -0.30 -22.19 -17.04
CA THR A 147 0.34 -22.38 -18.34
C THR A 147 1.85 -22.50 -18.12
N PRO A 148 2.55 -23.51 -18.67
CA PRO A 148 4.01 -23.50 -18.71
C PRO A 148 4.49 -22.23 -19.42
N ALA A 149 5.19 -21.41 -18.66
CA ALA A 149 5.77 -20.14 -19.06
C ALA A 149 6.77 -20.32 -20.22
N GLY A 150 6.36 -19.87 -21.41
CA GLY A 150 7.30 -19.02 -22.16
C GLY A 150 7.48 -17.70 -21.39
N PRO A 151 8.56 -16.94 -21.64
CA PRO A 151 8.62 -15.55 -21.17
C PRO A 151 7.33 -14.86 -21.61
N GLY A 152 6.59 -14.28 -20.65
CA GLY A 152 5.40 -13.52 -21.00
C GLY A 152 5.80 -12.37 -21.90
N VAL A 153 5.12 -12.16 -23.02
CA VAL A 153 5.45 -11.08 -23.95
C VAL A 153 4.49 -9.93 -23.72
N THR A 154 5.00 -8.78 -23.31
CA THR A 154 4.19 -7.57 -23.12
C THR A 154 4.55 -6.51 -24.16
N LYS A 155 3.56 -5.94 -24.85
CA LYS A 155 3.79 -4.92 -25.87
C LYS A 155 2.82 -3.77 -25.75
N VAL A 156 3.33 -2.56 -25.98
CA VAL A 156 2.49 -1.41 -26.35
C VAL A 156 2.26 -1.47 -27.85
N THR A 157 1.01 -1.54 -28.27
CA THR A 157 0.60 -1.66 -29.68
C THR A 157 -0.41 -0.58 -30.03
N GLY A 158 -0.60 -0.34 -31.33
CA GLY A 158 -1.54 0.66 -31.82
C GLY A 158 -0.85 1.94 -32.31
N SER A 159 -1.60 3.03 -32.34
CA SER A 159 -1.15 4.32 -32.85
C SER A 159 -1.89 5.46 -32.15
N GLN A 160 -1.59 6.72 -32.52
CA GLN A 160 -2.09 7.93 -31.85
C GLN A 160 -3.59 7.87 -31.50
N GLY A 161 -3.90 7.86 -30.20
CA GLY A 161 -5.28 7.84 -29.68
C GLY A 161 -5.97 6.47 -29.70
N ASN A 162 -5.27 5.41 -30.11
CA ASN A 162 -5.77 4.03 -30.17
C ASN A 162 -4.67 3.03 -29.79
N TRP A 163 -3.99 3.30 -28.67
CA TRP A 163 -2.98 2.45 -28.07
C TRP A 163 -3.60 1.38 -27.18
N GLN A 164 -2.90 0.27 -27.06
CA GLN A 164 -3.28 -0.84 -26.19
C GLN A 164 -2.03 -1.54 -25.63
N LEU A 165 -2.05 -1.85 -24.34
CA LEU A 165 -1.11 -2.81 -23.76
C LEU A 165 -1.62 -4.21 -24.07
N THR A 166 -0.73 -5.10 -24.48
CA THR A 166 -1.04 -6.52 -24.70
C THR A 166 -0.11 -7.38 -23.87
N VAL A 167 -0.63 -8.48 -23.34
CA VAL A 167 0.12 -9.55 -22.67
C VAL A 167 -0.17 -10.83 -23.44
N ASP A 168 0.87 -11.44 -23.98
CA ASP A 168 0.79 -12.65 -24.80
C ASP A 168 -0.20 -12.50 -25.97
N GLY A 169 -0.24 -11.28 -26.55
CA GLY A 169 -1.13 -10.89 -27.65
C GLY A 169 -2.56 -10.55 -27.23
N ALA A 170 -2.95 -10.79 -25.97
CA ALA A 170 -4.27 -10.44 -25.46
C ALA A 170 -4.33 -8.99 -24.93
N PRO A 171 -5.41 -8.24 -25.18
CA PRO A 171 -5.70 -6.96 -24.54
C PRO A 171 -5.48 -6.96 -23.03
N TYR A 172 -4.76 -5.96 -22.54
CA TYR A 172 -4.46 -5.80 -21.13
C TYR A 172 -4.71 -4.35 -20.68
N VAL A 173 -5.49 -4.20 -19.60
CA VAL A 173 -5.64 -2.93 -18.88
C VAL A 173 -5.05 -3.13 -17.50
N VAL A 174 -4.12 -2.27 -17.10
CA VAL A 174 -3.48 -2.34 -15.78
C VAL A 174 -4.52 -2.00 -14.71
N LYS A 175 -5.01 -3.03 -14.00
CA LYS A 175 -5.86 -2.95 -12.81
C LYS A 175 -4.99 -3.23 -11.61
N GLY A 176 -4.15 -2.25 -11.28
CA GLY A 176 -3.01 -2.47 -10.43
C GLY A 176 -3.12 -1.91 -9.02
N LEU A 177 -2.23 -2.38 -8.16
CA LEU A 177 -1.92 -1.81 -6.84
C LEU A 177 -0.40 -1.67 -6.67
N THR A 178 0.06 -0.64 -5.98
CA THR A 178 1.46 -0.61 -5.53
C THR A 178 1.65 -1.59 -4.37
N TRP A 179 2.80 -2.28 -4.33
CA TRP A 179 3.09 -3.36 -3.39
C TRP A 179 3.93 -2.89 -2.20
N GLY A 180 3.36 -2.93 -1.00
CA GLY A 180 4.02 -2.56 0.26
C GLY A 180 4.56 -3.71 1.12
N PRO A 181 3.92 -4.91 1.19
CA PRO A 181 4.41 -5.97 2.06
C PRO A 181 5.81 -6.48 1.72
N PRO A 182 6.49 -7.17 2.66
CA PRO A 182 7.71 -7.91 2.35
C PRO A 182 7.50 -8.91 1.22
N VAL A 183 8.49 -9.08 0.33
CA VAL A 183 8.42 -10.04 -0.80
C VAL A 183 8.17 -11.47 -0.31
N SER A 184 8.62 -11.84 0.89
CA SER A 184 8.36 -13.14 1.50
C SER A 184 6.86 -13.43 1.71
N GLU A 185 6.01 -12.40 1.79
CA GLU A 185 4.56 -12.56 1.94
C GLU A 185 3.82 -12.68 0.59
N ALA A 186 4.52 -12.52 -0.54
CA ALA A 186 3.90 -12.51 -1.86
C ALA A 186 2.99 -13.73 -2.11
N ALA A 187 3.51 -14.94 -1.90
CA ALA A 187 2.76 -16.16 -2.14
C ALA A 187 1.45 -16.26 -1.32
N ALA A 188 1.44 -15.71 -0.09
CA ALA A 188 0.26 -15.74 0.77
C ALA A 188 -0.78 -14.67 0.40
N ARG A 189 -0.34 -13.54 -0.17
CA ARG A 189 -1.17 -12.36 -0.44
C ARG A 189 -1.71 -12.33 -1.87
N MET A 190 -1.00 -12.92 -2.84
CA MET A 190 -1.40 -12.89 -4.27
C MET A 190 -2.78 -13.50 -4.57
N PRO A 191 -3.22 -14.61 -3.92
CA PRO A 191 -4.56 -15.15 -4.17
C PRO A 191 -5.67 -14.14 -3.87
N GLU A 192 -5.56 -13.39 -2.76
CA GLU A 192 -6.54 -12.37 -2.40
C GLU A 192 -6.57 -11.21 -3.40
N LEU A 193 -5.41 -10.79 -3.91
CA LEU A 193 -5.32 -9.77 -4.95
C LEU A 193 -5.98 -10.25 -6.25
N HIS A 194 -5.70 -11.49 -6.65
CA HIS A 194 -6.35 -12.13 -7.80
C HIS A 194 -7.88 -12.15 -7.66
N GLU A 195 -8.38 -12.61 -6.51
CA GLU A 195 -9.82 -12.65 -6.21
C GLU A 195 -10.47 -11.25 -6.19
N ALA A 196 -9.71 -10.21 -5.82
CA ALA A 196 -10.15 -8.83 -5.90
C ALA A 196 -10.19 -8.27 -7.34
N GLY A 197 -9.71 -9.02 -8.33
CA GLY A 197 -9.61 -8.62 -9.73
C GLY A 197 -8.37 -7.78 -10.04
N VAL A 198 -7.42 -7.68 -9.10
CA VAL A 198 -6.12 -7.06 -9.34
C VAL A 198 -5.35 -7.97 -10.29
N ASN A 199 -4.83 -7.38 -11.37
CA ASN A 199 -4.00 -8.13 -12.34
C ASN A 199 -2.54 -7.67 -12.30
N THR A 200 -2.22 -6.56 -11.66
CA THR A 200 -0.85 -6.02 -11.64
C THR A 200 -0.45 -5.53 -10.26
N VAL A 201 0.78 -5.79 -9.86
CA VAL A 201 1.43 -5.08 -8.75
C VAL A 201 2.61 -4.25 -9.25
N ARG A 202 2.95 -3.16 -8.55
CA ARG A 202 4.14 -2.35 -8.85
C ARG A 202 5.07 -2.31 -7.66
N THR A 203 6.36 -2.47 -7.93
CA THR A 203 7.46 -2.20 -6.98
C THR A 203 8.33 -1.05 -7.49
N TRP A 204 9.11 -0.47 -6.58
CA TRP A 204 10.07 0.58 -6.92
C TRP A 204 11.49 0.07 -7.13
N GLY A 205 11.80 -1.13 -6.64
CA GLY A 205 13.11 -1.77 -6.75
C GLY A 205 13.00 -3.21 -7.26
N THR A 206 14.08 -3.64 -7.93
CA THR A 206 14.29 -4.99 -8.44
C THR A 206 15.72 -5.40 -8.07
N ASP A 207 15.85 -6.54 -7.41
CA ASP A 207 17.10 -7.10 -6.94
C ASP A 207 17.04 -8.64 -6.79
N GLY A 208 18.06 -9.24 -6.19
CA GLY A 208 18.12 -10.70 -5.97
C GLY A 208 17.01 -11.28 -5.10
N THR A 209 16.26 -10.44 -4.38
CA THR A 209 15.13 -10.87 -3.54
C THR A 209 13.80 -10.82 -4.28
N THR A 210 13.76 -10.29 -5.51
CA THR A 210 12.51 -10.01 -6.24
C THR A 210 11.83 -11.27 -6.80
N LYS A 211 12.59 -12.34 -7.07
CA LYS A 211 12.07 -13.55 -7.73
C LYS A 211 10.78 -14.13 -7.11
N PRO A 212 10.64 -14.29 -5.77
CA PRO A 212 9.43 -14.84 -5.18
C PRO A 212 8.17 -14.00 -5.43
N LEU A 213 8.32 -12.67 -5.57
CA LEU A 213 7.19 -11.79 -5.94
C LEU A 213 6.75 -12.06 -7.37
N LEU A 214 7.70 -12.15 -8.31
CA LEU A 214 7.42 -12.43 -9.72
C LEU A 214 6.78 -13.81 -9.88
N ASP A 215 7.34 -14.83 -9.21
CA ASP A 215 6.81 -16.20 -9.25
C ASP A 215 5.39 -16.28 -8.66
N ALA A 216 5.15 -15.63 -7.53
CA ALA A 216 3.84 -15.60 -6.88
C ALA A 216 2.81 -14.86 -7.74
N ALA A 217 3.19 -13.73 -8.35
CA ALA A 217 2.33 -13.01 -9.28
C ALA A 217 1.97 -13.91 -10.47
N ALA A 218 2.97 -14.51 -11.13
CA ALA A 218 2.78 -15.40 -12.27
C ALA A 218 1.87 -16.59 -11.94
N ALA A 219 2.08 -17.23 -10.78
CA ALA A 219 1.28 -18.36 -10.32
C ALA A 219 -0.21 -18.02 -10.12
N ASN A 220 -0.52 -16.74 -9.90
CA ASN A 220 -1.88 -16.23 -9.70
C ASN A 220 -2.39 -15.43 -10.90
N GLY A 221 -1.72 -15.48 -12.07
CA GLY A 221 -2.13 -14.75 -13.27
C GLY A 221 -1.99 -13.23 -13.16
N LEU A 222 -1.18 -12.75 -12.21
CA LEU A 222 -0.82 -11.34 -12.06
C LEU A 222 0.53 -11.06 -12.74
N LYS A 223 0.78 -9.79 -13.00
CA LYS A 223 2.05 -9.26 -13.51
C LYS A 223 2.64 -8.20 -12.59
N VAL A 224 3.92 -7.89 -12.76
CA VAL A 224 4.68 -6.95 -11.93
C VAL A 224 5.29 -5.86 -12.81
N ILE A 225 5.01 -4.60 -12.49
CA ILE A 225 5.79 -3.46 -12.96
C ILE A 225 7.04 -3.40 -12.07
N SER A 226 8.18 -3.82 -12.63
CA SER A 226 9.44 -3.97 -11.92
C SER A 226 10.23 -2.66 -11.96
N GLY A 227 10.33 -1.99 -10.82
CA GLY A 227 11.01 -0.69 -10.71
C GLY A 227 12.53 -0.80 -10.51
N PHE A 228 13.23 0.26 -10.87
CA PHE A 228 14.62 0.53 -10.51
C PHE A 228 14.74 1.91 -9.88
N TRP A 229 15.11 1.98 -8.61
CA TRP A 229 15.34 3.24 -7.92
C TRP A 229 16.50 4.01 -8.55
N LEU A 230 16.29 5.30 -8.79
CA LEU A 230 17.32 6.27 -9.15
C LEU A 230 17.24 7.45 -8.18
N GLN A 231 18.40 8.01 -7.84
CA GLN A 231 18.53 9.15 -6.95
C GLN A 231 18.55 10.46 -7.76
N PRO A 232 18.18 11.60 -7.15
CA PRO A 232 17.36 11.68 -5.93
C PRO A 232 15.96 11.07 -6.18
N GLY A 233 15.19 10.79 -5.12
CA GLY A 233 13.75 10.53 -5.28
C GLY A 233 12.93 11.79 -4.90
N GLY A 234 11.67 11.85 -5.31
CA GLY A 234 10.81 13.02 -5.13
C GLY A 234 10.16 13.15 -3.76
N GLY A 235 9.95 12.04 -3.05
CA GLY A 235 9.33 12.02 -1.73
C GLY A 235 10.22 12.62 -0.62
N PRO A 236 9.65 13.22 0.44
CA PRO A 236 10.41 13.64 1.63
C PRO A 236 11.24 12.47 2.19
N GLY A 237 12.57 12.65 2.31
CA GLY A 237 13.47 11.60 2.81
C GLY A 237 14.01 10.63 1.75
N SER A 238 13.67 10.82 0.47
CA SER A 238 14.28 10.07 -0.66
C SER A 238 15.70 10.58 -0.93
N GLY A 239 16.61 10.24 -0.03
CA GLY A 239 17.91 10.89 0.11
C GLY A 239 18.87 10.73 -1.07
N GLY A 240 19.96 11.50 -0.97
CA GLY A 240 21.04 11.56 -1.96
C GLY A 240 20.91 12.77 -2.88
N CYS A 241 22.06 13.31 -3.28
CA CYS A 241 22.16 14.24 -4.40
C CYS A 241 23.16 13.62 -5.37
N VAL A 242 22.74 13.40 -6.61
CA VAL A 242 23.57 12.85 -7.67
C VAL A 242 23.69 13.88 -8.77
N ASP A 243 24.92 14.14 -9.18
CA ASP A 243 25.25 14.98 -10.33
C ASP A 243 25.27 14.09 -11.58
N TYR A 244 24.21 14.12 -12.37
CA TYR A 244 24.10 13.32 -13.60
C TYR A 244 24.98 13.86 -14.72
N LEU A 245 25.50 15.08 -14.61
CA LEU A 245 26.44 15.65 -15.56
C LEU A 245 27.81 14.96 -15.42
N THR A 246 28.27 14.76 -14.19
CA THR A 246 29.67 14.37 -13.91
C THR A 246 29.86 13.03 -13.20
N ASP A 247 28.88 12.52 -12.43
CA ASP A 247 29.03 11.27 -11.68
C ASP A 247 28.85 10.04 -12.57
N THR A 248 29.93 9.69 -13.29
CA THR A 248 29.98 8.51 -14.15
C THR A 248 29.99 7.20 -13.35
N ASN A 249 30.48 7.21 -12.10
CA ASN A 249 30.52 6.02 -11.26
C ASN A 249 29.12 5.59 -10.86
N TYR A 250 28.29 6.54 -10.40
CA TYR A 250 26.88 6.28 -10.09
C TYR A 250 26.14 5.76 -11.32
N LYS A 251 26.23 6.48 -12.46
CA LYS A 251 25.57 6.09 -13.71
C LYS A 251 25.96 4.69 -14.18
N ASN A 252 27.25 4.37 -14.17
CA ASN A 252 27.74 3.05 -14.57
C ASN A 252 27.27 1.95 -13.62
N THR A 253 27.27 2.22 -12.32
CA THR A 253 26.80 1.25 -11.31
C THR A 253 25.32 0.96 -11.49
N MET A 254 24.49 2.00 -11.61
CA MET A 254 23.05 1.82 -11.78
C MET A 254 22.70 1.16 -13.10
N LEU A 255 23.37 1.53 -14.20
CA LEU A 255 23.16 0.87 -15.49
C LEU A 255 23.53 -0.62 -15.43
N GLY A 256 24.65 -0.95 -14.77
CA GLY A 256 25.07 -2.35 -14.56
C GLY A 256 24.07 -3.15 -13.74
N GLU A 257 23.53 -2.58 -12.66
CA GLU A 257 22.48 -3.23 -11.84
C GLU A 257 21.19 -3.44 -12.63
N ILE A 258 20.74 -2.44 -13.39
CA ILE A 258 19.56 -2.56 -14.28
C ILE A 258 19.77 -3.71 -15.27
N GLN A 259 20.89 -3.73 -15.99
CA GLN A 259 21.19 -4.77 -16.98
C GLN A 259 21.26 -6.15 -16.36
N ARG A 260 21.85 -6.27 -15.16
CA ARG A 260 21.95 -7.53 -14.41
C ARG A 260 20.57 -8.10 -14.11
N TRP A 261 19.69 -7.32 -13.49
CA TRP A 261 18.39 -7.83 -13.05
C TRP A 261 17.39 -8.02 -14.19
N VAL A 262 17.47 -7.20 -15.23
CA VAL A 262 16.70 -7.45 -16.48
C VAL A 262 17.16 -8.76 -17.11
N THR A 263 18.47 -9.02 -17.19
CA THR A 263 19.00 -10.27 -17.74
C THR A 263 18.49 -11.49 -16.96
N GLU A 264 18.49 -11.40 -15.63
CA GLU A 264 18.03 -12.46 -14.75
C GLU A 264 16.52 -12.73 -14.89
N TYR A 265 15.71 -11.66 -14.93
CA TYR A 265 14.27 -11.79 -14.73
C TYR A 265 13.41 -11.60 -15.98
N ARG A 266 13.95 -11.15 -17.14
CA ARG A 266 13.18 -11.04 -18.40
C ARG A 266 12.43 -12.32 -18.79
N GLY A 267 12.95 -13.47 -18.37
CA GLY A 267 12.36 -14.79 -18.64
C GLY A 267 11.15 -15.13 -17.77
N ASN A 268 10.91 -14.35 -16.71
CA ASN A 268 9.90 -14.67 -15.71
C ASN A 268 8.52 -14.20 -16.17
N ALA A 269 7.55 -15.12 -16.20
CA ALA A 269 6.17 -14.82 -16.60
C ALA A 269 5.46 -13.77 -15.73
N GLY A 270 5.99 -13.46 -14.55
CA GLY A 270 5.49 -12.41 -13.67
C GLY A 270 5.86 -10.99 -14.12
N VAL A 271 6.82 -10.80 -15.03
CA VAL A 271 7.20 -9.44 -15.48
C VAL A 271 6.12 -8.87 -16.41
N LEU A 272 5.72 -7.61 -16.17
CA LEU A 272 4.90 -6.82 -17.09
C LEU A 272 5.75 -5.87 -17.92
N MET A 273 6.58 -5.07 -17.24
CA MET A 273 7.38 -4.00 -17.83
C MET A 273 8.44 -3.52 -16.82
N TRP A 274 9.42 -2.79 -17.32
CA TRP A 274 10.50 -2.19 -16.53
C TRP A 274 10.23 -0.70 -16.31
N ASN A 275 10.30 -0.24 -15.06
CA ASN A 275 10.15 1.18 -14.71
C ASN A 275 11.48 1.75 -14.18
N VAL A 276 12.12 2.62 -14.96
CA VAL A 276 13.41 3.22 -14.63
C VAL A 276 13.21 4.53 -13.88
N GLY A 277 13.56 4.57 -12.60
CA GLY A 277 13.42 5.74 -11.74
C GLY A 277 12.02 5.94 -11.17
N ASN A 278 11.96 6.79 -10.14
CA ASN A 278 10.72 7.23 -9.51
C ASN A 278 10.92 8.64 -8.92
N GLU A 279 10.28 9.62 -9.55
CA GLU A 279 10.23 11.02 -9.09
C GLU A 279 11.60 11.71 -8.97
N SER A 280 12.59 11.28 -9.75
CA SER A 280 13.93 11.84 -9.67
C SER A 280 14.01 13.25 -10.26
N LEU A 281 13.25 13.59 -11.30
CA LEU A 281 13.23 14.94 -11.86
C LEU A 281 12.60 15.95 -10.90
N LEU A 282 11.56 15.52 -10.16
CA LEU A 282 11.03 16.29 -9.04
C LEU A 282 12.10 16.43 -7.95
N GLY A 283 12.67 15.31 -7.49
CA GLY A 283 13.62 15.26 -6.38
C GLY A 283 14.86 16.14 -6.59
N MET A 284 15.30 16.34 -7.83
CA MET A 284 16.44 17.18 -8.17
C MET A 284 16.33 18.62 -7.66
N GLN A 285 15.12 19.17 -7.51
CA GLN A 285 14.94 20.53 -7.00
C GLN A 285 15.32 20.68 -5.53
N ASN A 286 15.49 19.56 -4.81
CA ASN A 286 16.00 19.54 -3.44
C ASN A 286 17.53 19.69 -3.39
N CYS A 287 18.22 19.44 -4.51
CA CYS A 287 19.68 19.46 -4.62
C CYS A 287 20.19 20.63 -5.47
N TYR A 288 19.42 21.03 -6.49
CA TYR A 288 19.85 21.99 -7.51
C TYR A 288 18.80 23.07 -7.72
N SER A 289 19.22 24.23 -8.22
CA SER A 289 18.34 25.33 -8.59
C SER A 289 18.81 26.04 -9.87
N GLY A 290 17.96 26.88 -10.46
CA GLY A 290 18.29 27.69 -11.63
C GLY A 290 18.76 26.86 -12.83
N THR A 291 19.76 27.36 -13.55
CA THR A 291 20.29 26.71 -14.77
C THR A 291 20.85 25.31 -14.49
N GLN A 292 21.47 25.09 -13.32
CA GLN A 292 22.04 23.78 -12.99
C GLN A 292 20.93 22.73 -12.85
N LEU A 293 19.82 23.06 -12.19
CA LEU A 293 18.67 22.16 -12.07
C LEU A 293 18.17 21.71 -13.45
N GLU A 294 18.06 22.63 -14.40
CA GLU A 294 17.62 22.29 -15.77
C GLU A 294 18.64 21.41 -16.51
N GLN A 295 19.94 21.64 -16.32
CA GLN A 295 20.98 20.78 -16.90
C GLN A 295 20.95 19.37 -16.31
N GLU A 296 20.75 19.24 -14.99
CA GLU A 296 20.62 17.95 -14.31
C GLU A 296 19.38 17.20 -14.78
N ARG A 297 18.24 17.89 -14.94
CA ARG A 297 17.01 17.28 -15.46
C ARG A 297 17.18 16.71 -16.87
N VAL A 298 17.86 17.45 -17.74
CA VAL A 298 18.22 16.97 -19.09
C VAL A 298 19.17 15.77 -19.02
N ALA A 299 20.22 15.85 -18.19
CA ALA A 299 21.19 14.77 -18.04
C ALA A 299 20.57 13.49 -17.49
N TYR A 300 19.62 13.60 -16.56
CA TYR A 300 18.84 12.47 -16.07
C TYR A 300 17.97 11.85 -17.16
N ALA A 301 17.22 12.65 -17.93
CA ALA A 301 16.41 12.13 -19.02
C ALA A 301 17.25 11.40 -20.07
N GLN A 302 18.47 11.87 -20.35
CA GLN A 302 19.45 11.19 -21.21
C GLN A 302 20.00 9.90 -20.58
N PHE A 303 20.14 9.83 -19.25
CA PHE A 303 20.51 8.59 -18.58
C PHE A 303 19.38 7.56 -18.60
N VAL A 304 18.13 7.98 -18.42
CA VAL A 304 16.95 7.12 -18.59
C VAL A 304 16.89 6.56 -20.02
N GLU A 305 17.30 7.34 -21.03
CA GLU A 305 17.37 6.88 -22.42
C GLU A 305 18.42 5.77 -22.59
N GLN A 306 19.61 5.95 -22.00
CA GLN A 306 20.65 4.92 -22.01
C GLN A 306 20.17 3.63 -21.33
N ALA A 307 19.47 3.74 -20.21
CA ALA A 307 18.89 2.61 -19.52
C ALA A 307 17.81 1.90 -20.36
N ALA A 308 16.90 2.65 -21.01
CA ALA A 308 15.87 2.08 -21.87
C ALA A 308 16.46 1.32 -23.06
N GLN A 309 17.44 1.90 -23.75
CA GLN A 309 18.16 1.23 -24.84
C GLN A 309 18.88 -0.04 -24.36
N ALA A 310 19.52 0.01 -23.19
CA ALA A 310 20.19 -1.14 -22.61
C ALA A 310 19.21 -2.26 -22.22
N ILE A 311 18.03 -1.90 -21.70
CA ILE A 311 16.97 -2.85 -21.39
C ILE A 311 16.46 -3.51 -22.68
N HIS A 312 16.10 -2.76 -23.71
CA HIS A 312 15.62 -3.32 -24.98
C HIS A 312 16.63 -4.22 -25.68
N ALA A 313 17.94 -3.94 -25.52
CA ALA A 313 19.00 -4.80 -26.05
C ALA A 313 19.05 -6.18 -25.34
N ILE A 314 18.56 -6.27 -24.11
CA ILE A 314 18.57 -7.47 -23.27
C ILE A 314 17.20 -8.18 -23.29
N ASP A 315 16.12 -7.40 -23.33
CA ASP A 315 14.74 -7.82 -23.22
C ASP A 315 13.90 -7.03 -24.22
N ALA A 316 13.71 -7.63 -25.38
CA ALA A 316 12.83 -7.07 -26.41
C ALA A 316 11.35 -7.31 -26.07
N ASP A 317 11.03 -8.19 -25.13
CA ASP A 317 9.69 -8.73 -24.89
C ASP A 317 8.86 -7.95 -23.90
N HIS A 318 9.46 -6.99 -23.19
CA HIS A 318 8.76 -6.14 -22.23
C HIS A 318 8.96 -4.64 -22.51
N PRO A 319 7.94 -3.80 -22.26
CA PRO A 319 8.06 -2.37 -22.39
C PRO A 319 8.95 -1.74 -21.31
N VAL A 320 9.46 -0.55 -21.59
CA VAL A 320 10.19 0.31 -20.65
C VAL A 320 9.46 1.63 -20.46
N THR A 321 9.34 2.05 -19.19
CA THR A 321 8.79 3.35 -18.80
C THR A 321 9.64 4.00 -17.71
N SER A 322 9.30 5.24 -17.34
CA SER A 322 9.94 6.00 -16.27
C SER A 322 8.89 6.87 -15.57
N THR A 323 8.85 6.81 -14.24
CA THR A 323 7.81 7.43 -13.40
C THR A 323 8.33 8.73 -12.78
N ASP A 324 7.54 9.80 -12.86
CA ASP A 324 7.77 11.01 -12.08
C ASP A 324 6.46 11.58 -11.50
N ALA A 325 6.58 12.58 -10.63
CA ALA A 325 5.45 13.24 -9.99
C ALA A 325 4.79 14.21 -10.97
N TRP A 326 3.48 14.08 -11.11
CA TRP A 326 2.69 14.77 -12.13
C TRP A 326 3.30 14.62 -13.54
N THR A 327 2.97 15.52 -14.46
CA THR A 327 3.37 15.43 -15.87
C THR A 327 4.64 16.23 -16.20
N GLY A 328 5.30 16.80 -15.18
CA GLY A 328 6.44 17.72 -15.36
C GLY A 328 7.68 17.09 -16.02
N ALA A 329 7.82 15.76 -15.94
CA ALA A 329 8.91 15.03 -16.59
C ALA A 329 8.70 14.80 -18.09
N TRP A 330 7.46 14.79 -18.55
CA TRP A 330 7.13 14.39 -19.92
C TRP A 330 7.75 15.28 -21.01
N PRO A 331 7.89 16.62 -20.85
CA PRO A 331 8.65 17.45 -21.80
C PRO A 331 10.09 16.98 -22.00
N TYR A 332 10.78 16.57 -20.92
CA TYR A 332 12.16 16.07 -20.98
C TYR A 332 12.20 14.71 -21.67
N TYR A 333 11.31 13.78 -21.31
CA TYR A 333 11.27 12.46 -21.95
C TYR A 333 10.90 12.53 -23.42
N LYS A 334 10.00 13.45 -23.81
CA LYS A 334 9.68 13.71 -25.22
C LYS A 334 10.90 14.17 -26.02
N ALA A 335 11.76 14.99 -25.42
CA ALA A 335 12.93 15.55 -26.10
C ALA A 335 14.17 14.64 -26.06
N TYR A 336 14.38 13.92 -24.96
CA TYR A 336 15.66 13.27 -24.66
C TYR A 336 15.56 11.77 -24.39
N THR A 337 14.35 11.20 -24.35
CA THR A 337 14.14 9.77 -24.02
C THR A 337 13.20 9.07 -25.02
N PRO A 338 13.53 9.09 -26.33
CA PRO A 338 12.68 8.50 -27.37
C PRO A 338 12.49 6.99 -27.25
N SER A 339 13.33 6.26 -26.51
CA SER A 339 13.24 4.80 -26.38
C SER A 339 12.23 4.32 -25.33
N LEU A 340 11.58 5.20 -24.55
CA LEU A 340 10.47 4.74 -23.69
C LEU A 340 9.29 4.24 -24.53
N ASP A 341 8.66 3.12 -24.17
CA ASP A 341 7.48 2.63 -24.89
C ASP A 341 6.20 3.39 -24.50
N LEU A 342 6.17 3.90 -23.26
CA LEU A 342 5.07 4.67 -22.69
C LEU A 342 5.58 5.62 -21.61
N TYR A 343 4.81 6.66 -21.32
CA TYR A 343 5.05 7.51 -20.15
C TYR A 343 4.40 6.92 -18.90
N SER A 344 4.93 7.27 -17.72
CA SER A 344 4.27 6.97 -16.46
C SER A 344 4.31 8.18 -15.51
N VAL A 345 3.38 8.21 -14.57
CA VAL A 345 3.15 9.38 -13.71
C VAL A 345 2.53 8.97 -12.38
N ASN A 346 3.01 9.59 -11.31
CA ASN A 346 2.34 9.64 -10.01
C ASN A 346 1.43 10.87 -9.97
N ALA A 347 0.13 10.69 -9.81
CA ALA A 347 -0.82 11.79 -9.72
C ALA A 347 -1.98 11.42 -8.79
N TYR A 348 -2.16 12.20 -7.73
CA TYR A 348 -3.17 11.96 -6.70
C TYR A 348 -4.40 12.84 -6.93
N LYS A 349 -4.56 13.95 -6.20
CA LYS A 349 -5.70 14.88 -6.37
C LYS A 349 -5.88 15.36 -7.82
N GLN A 350 -4.80 15.47 -8.57
CA GLN A 350 -4.77 15.97 -9.95
C GLN A 350 -4.81 14.87 -11.03
N VAL A 351 -5.11 13.61 -10.71
CA VAL A 351 -5.12 12.51 -11.70
C VAL A 351 -5.97 12.79 -12.95
N CYS A 352 -7.08 13.51 -12.81
CA CYS A 352 -7.95 13.89 -13.93
C CYS A 352 -7.31 14.93 -14.88
N GLN A 353 -6.29 15.65 -14.42
CA GLN A 353 -5.54 16.64 -15.19
C GLN A 353 -4.56 15.98 -16.18
N VAL A 354 -4.10 14.75 -15.90
CA VAL A 354 -3.11 14.03 -16.73
C VAL A 354 -3.56 13.92 -18.20
N LYS A 355 -4.86 13.69 -18.44
CA LYS A 355 -5.43 13.70 -19.80
C LYS A 355 -5.26 15.05 -20.49
N GLN A 356 -5.52 16.14 -19.78
CA GLN A 356 -5.43 17.48 -20.37
C GLN A 356 -3.98 17.84 -20.68
N ASP A 357 -3.07 17.52 -19.78
CA ASP A 357 -1.63 17.74 -19.96
C ASP A 357 -1.10 16.91 -21.15
N TRP A 358 -1.60 15.67 -21.31
CA TRP A 358 -1.26 14.84 -22.46
C TRP A 358 -1.64 15.51 -23.79
N ASN A 359 -2.87 16.06 -23.85
CA ASN A 359 -3.36 16.75 -25.04
C ASN A 359 -2.60 18.06 -25.29
N ALA A 360 -2.40 18.86 -24.25
CA ALA A 360 -1.75 20.17 -24.32
C ALA A 360 -0.27 20.07 -24.71
N GLY A 361 0.45 19.06 -24.20
CA GLY A 361 1.85 18.82 -24.55
C GLY A 361 2.05 18.12 -25.90
N GLY A 362 0.98 17.74 -26.59
CA GLY A 362 1.03 17.07 -27.90
C GLY A 362 1.89 15.81 -27.86
N TYR A 363 1.67 14.97 -26.85
CA TYR A 363 2.42 13.73 -26.67
C TYR A 363 1.91 12.64 -27.61
N THR A 364 2.81 11.75 -28.01
CA THR A 364 2.53 10.71 -29.02
C THR A 364 2.69 9.29 -28.52
N LYS A 365 2.95 9.13 -27.21
CA LYS A 365 3.02 7.84 -26.53
C LYS A 365 1.86 7.71 -25.56
N PRO A 366 1.35 6.50 -25.31
CA PRO A 366 0.38 6.28 -24.25
C PRO A 366 1.01 6.45 -22.87
N TYR A 367 0.19 6.40 -21.83
CA TYR A 367 0.68 6.45 -20.44
C TYR A 367 -0.01 5.46 -19.51
N ILE A 368 0.64 5.16 -18.40
CA ILE A 368 0.03 4.54 -17.22
C ILE A 368 0.16 5.50 -16.03
N VAL A 369 -0.78 5.42 -15.09
CA VAL A 369 -0.66 6.14 -13.81
C VAL A 369 -0.10 5.18 -12.77
N THR A 370 1.13 5.40 -12.33
CA THR A 370 1.88 4.45 -11.49
C THR A 370 1.66 4.63 -9.99
N GLU A 371 1.13 5.78 -9.58
CA GLU A 371 0.56 5.99 -8.24
C GLU A 371 -0.62 6.97 -8.33
N THR A 372 -1.76 6.59 -7.75
CA THR A 372 -2.91 7.47 -7.61
C THR A 372 -3.88 6.97 -6.53
N GLY A 373 -4.81 7.84 -6.12
CA GLY A 373 -5.78 7.55 -5.08
C GLY A 373 -6.37 8.86 -4.55
N PRO A 374 -6.72 8.94 -3.26
CA PRO A 374 -7.12 10.20 -2.63
C PRO A 374 -5.97 11.22 -2.61
N ALA A 375 -6.30 12.47 -2.29
CA ALA A 375 -5.31 13.55 -2.18
C ALA A 375 -4.24 13.23 -1.13
N GLY A 376 -2.98 13.54 -1.42
CA GLY A 376 -1.88 13.38 -0.46
C GLY A 376 -1.82 14.46 0.62
N GLU A 377 -1.00 14.23 1.65
CA GLU A 377 -0.80 15.17 2.77
C GLU A 377 -0.41 16.58 2.27
N TRP A 378 0.35 16.66 1.17
CA TRP A 378 0.81 17.90 0.55
C TRP A 378 -0.24 18.60 -0.33
N GLU A 379 -1.41 17.98 -0.55
CA GLU A 379 -2.46 18.48 -1.46
C GLU A 379 -3.73 18.94 -0.71
N VAL A 380 -3.73 18.83 0.62
CA VAL A 380 -4.85 19.22 1.49
C VAL A 380 -4.47 20.44 2.34
N PRO A 381 -5.46 21.29 2.70
CA PRO A 381 -5.20 22.38 3.64
C PRO A 381 -4.88 21.84 5.04
N ASN A 382 -4.21 22.66 5.84
CA ASN A 382 -4.06 22.38 7.26
C ASN A 382 -5.39 22.57 8.01
N ASP A 383 -5.60 21.78 9.05
CA ASP A 383 -6.73 21.91 9.98
C ASP A 383 -6.49 23.01 11.03
N ALA A 384 -7.41 23.11 12.00
CA ALA A 384 -7.36 24.12 13.07
C ALA A 384 -6.10 24.04 13.96
N ASN A 385 -5.38 22.92 13.94
CA ASN A 385 -4.14 22.72 14.69
C ASN A 385 -2.88 22.93 13.84
N GLY A 386 -3.03 23.27 12.55
CA GLY A 386 -1.91 23.58 11.65
C GLY A 386 -1.29 22.34 11.00
N VAL A 387 -1.96 21.19 11.02
CA VAL A 387 -1.50 19.94 10.41
C VAL A 387 -2.39 19.53 9.24
N PRO A 388 -1.90 18.82 8.21
CA PRO A 388 -2.70 18.41 7.05
C PRO A 388 -4.03 17.74 7.44
N ALA A 389 -5.14 18.29 6.95
CA ALA A 389 -6.48 17.79 7.22
C ALA A 389 -6.72 16.48 6.47
N GLU A 390 -6.58 15.36 7.19
CA GLU A 390 -6.75 14.03 6.60
C GLU A 390 -8.18 13.81 6.12
N PRO A 391 -8.37 13.32 4.87
CA PRO A 391 -9.68 12.93 4.40
C PRO A 391 -10.28 11.80 5.26
N THR A 392 -11.59 11.85 5.47
CA THR A 392 -12.34 10.76 6.12
C THR A 392 -12.19 9.44 5.38
N ASP A 393 -12.46 8.30 6.04
CA ASP A 393 -12.38 6.99 5.39
C ASP A 393 -13.28 6.89 4.14
N VAL A 394 -14.46 7.51 4.21
CA VAL A 394 -15.42 7.62 3.11
C VAL A 394 -14.86 8.46 1.96
N GLN A 395 -14.23 9.60 2.25
CA GLN A 395 -13.60 10.43 1.22
C GLN A 395 -12.39 9.73 0.58
N LYS A 396 -11.63 8.92 1.34
CA LYS A 396 -10.53 8.12 0.78
C LYS A 396 -11.04 7.07 -0.19
N ARG A 397 -12.07 6.31 0.20
CA ARG A 397 -12.77 5.36 -0.67
C ARG A 397 -13.21 6.02 -1.98
N ASP A 398 -13.86 7.18 -1.88
CA ASP A 398 -14.36 7.92 -3.04
C ASP A 398 -13.21 8.47 -3.91
N GLY A 399 -12.09 8.84 -3.29
CA GLY A 399 -10.86 9.22 -3.98
C GLY A 399 -10.34 8.14 -4.93
N TYR A 400 -10.29 6.87 -4.50
CA TYR A 400 -9.89 5.75 -5.37
C TYR A 400 -10.85 5.55 -6.54
N VAL A 401 -12.16 5.62 -6.28
CA VAL A 401 -13.19 5.49 -7.32
C VAL A 401 -13.04 6.61 -8.36
N ASN A 402 -12.89 7.85 -7.89
CA ASN A 402 -12.70 9.00 -8.77
C ASN A 402 -11.41 8.88 -9.61
N ALA A 403 -10.30 8.47 -8.98
CA ALA A 403 -9.03 8.27 -9.66
C ALA A 403 -9.15 7.27 -10.82
N TRP A 404 -9.72 6.09 -10.55
CA TRP A 404 -9.95 5.07 -11.56
C TRP A 404 -10.84 5.57 -12.72
N ASN A 405 -11.92 6.27 -12.41
CA ASN A 405 -12.80 6.85 -13.43
C ASN A 405 -12.08 7.87 -14.32
N CYS A 406 -11.20 8.70 -13.75
CA CYS A 406 -10.42 9.66 -14.50
C CYS A 406 -9.41 9.00 -15.45
N ILE A 407 -8.82 7.87 -15.05
CA ILE A 407 -7.95 7.06 -15.92
C ILE A 407 -8.72 6.49 -17.10
N LEU A 408 -9.89 5.88 -16.84
CA LEU A 408 -10.74 5.30 -17.89
C LEU A 408 -11.36 6.34 -18.83
N ALA A 409 -11.36 7.63 -18.46
CA ALA A 409 -11.84 8.71 -19.29
C ALA A 409 -10.91 9.09 -20.46
N HIS A 410 -9.79 8.37 -20.63
CA HIS A 410 -8.86 8.53 -21.76
C HIS A 410 -8.57 7.20 -22.49
N PRO A 411 -9.60 6.54 -23.06
CA PRO A 411 -9.44 5.26 -23.73
C PRO A 411 -8.49 5.38 -24.93
N GLY A 412 -7.70 4.33 -25.19
CA GLY A 412 -6.72 4.33 -26.28
C GLY A 412 -5.47 5.18 -26.00
N VAL A 413 -5.33 5.75 -24.80
CA VAL A 413 -4.12 6.50 -24.40
C VAL A 413 -3.69 6.15 -22.98
N ALA A 414 -4.61 6.18 -22.01
CA ALA A 414 -4.35 5.69 -20.66
C ALA A 414 -4.50 4.15 -20.63
N LEU A 415 -3.44 3.43 -20.29
CA LEU A 415 -3.39 1.96 -20.33
C LEU A 415 -3.71 1.29 -18.98
N GLY A 416 -4.19 2.08 -18.02
CA GLY A 416 -4.53 1.65 -16.66
C GLY A 416 -3.67 2.33 -15.60
N ALA A 417 -3.70 1.79 -14.39
CA ALA A 417 -3.01 2.37 -13.25
C ALA A 417 -2.70 1.38 -12.13
N THR A 418 -1.78 1.78 -11.24
CA THR A 418 -1.59 1.18 -9.92
C THR A 418 -2.05 2.14 -8.85
N LEU A 419 -3.12 1.76 -8.11
CA LEU A 419 -3.63 2.58 -7.01
C LEU A 419 -2.71 2.43 -5.79
N PHE A 420 -2.45 3.55 -5.12
CA PHE A 420 -1.60 3.63 -3.95
C PHE A 420 -2.48 3.61 -2.69
N HIS A 421 -2.52 2.58 -1.84
CA HIS A 421 -1.49 1.54 -1.69
C HIS A 421 -1.99 0.23 -1.06
N TYR A 422 -1.47 -0.91 -1.53
CA TYR A 422 -1.59 -2.19 -0.82
C TYR A 422 -0.42 -2.31 0.17
N GLY A 423 -0.61 -1.75 1.36
CA GLY A 423 0.38 -1.75 2.45
C GLY A 423 -0.08 -2.55 3.66
N SER A 424 0.87 -3.03 4.46
CA SER A 424 0.62 -3.73 5.73
C SER A 424 0.73 -2.82 6.96
N GLU A 425 1.15 -1.56 6.78
CA GLU A 425 1.33 -0.59 7.86
C GLU A 425 -0.02 -0.23 8.49
N GLY A 426 -0.06 -0.23 9.83
CA GLY A 426 -1.24 0.12 10.61
C GLY A 426 -1.05 1.31 11.54
N ASP A 427 0.04 2.05 11.39
CA ASP A 427 0.33 3.25 12.15
C ASP A 427 0.19 4.52 11.28
N PHE A 428 0.70 5.65 11.79
CA PHE A 428 0.56 6.94 11.14
C PHE A 428 1.12 6.90 9.71
N GLY A 429 0.42 7.53 8.75
CA GLY A 429 0.79 7.50 7.32
C GLY A 429 0.22 6.28 6.59
N GLY A 430 0.28 5.10 7.22
CA GLY A 430 -0.32 3.88 6.69
C GLY A 430 -1.82 4.04 6.42
N VAL A 431 -2.57 4.68 7.34
CA VAL A 431 -4.02 4.87 7.13
C VAL A 431 -4.39 5.92 6.07
N TRP A 432 -3.44 6.76 5.62
CA TRP A 432 -3.76 7.83 4.67
C TRP A 432 -4.10 7.24 3.30
N PHE A 433 -3.30 6.28 2.86
CA PHE A 433 -3.39 5.65 1.55
C PHE A 433 -3.55 4.13 1.58
N ASN A 434 -3.28 3.43 2.69
CA ASN A 434 -3.39 1.97 2.63
C ASN A 434 -4.86 1.56 2.53
N ILE A 435 -5.18 0.73 1.54
CA ILE A 435 -6.51 0.16 1.39
C ILE A 435 -6.75 -1.01 2.37
N THR A 436 -5.67 -1.50 2.96
CA THR A 436 -5.60 -2.49 4.05
C THR A 436 -4.86 -1.88 5.24
N THR A 437 -4.91 -2.55 6.39
CA THR A 437 -4.10 -2.18 7.56
C THR A 437 -3.79 -3.45 8.34
N GLY A 438 -2.51 -3.82 8.44
CA GLY A 438 -2.16 -5.19 8.82
C GLY A 438 -2.84 -6.22 7.90
N ASN A 439 -3.70 -7.06 8.48
CA ASN A 439 -4.52 -8.04 7.76
C ASN A 439 -5.99 -7.62 7.60
N GLU A 440 -6.33 -6.40 8.02
CA GLU A 440 -7.71 -5.91 8.03
C GLU A 440 -8.00 -5.10 6.75
N LYS A 441 -9.18 -5.33 6.17
CA LYS A 441 -9.64 -4.63 4.95
C LYS A 441 -10.43 -3.39 5.30
N ARG A 442 -10.17 -2.30 4.58
CA ARG A 442 -10.87 -1.01 4.76
C ARG A 442 -11.89 -0.77 3.65
N LEU A 443 -12.69 0.29 3.79
CA LEU A 443 -13.68 0.67 2.78
C LEU A 443 -13.07 0.79 1.36
N SER A 444 -11.85 1.33 1.28
CA SER A 444 -11.12 1.47 0.02
C SER A 444 -10.79 0.12 -0.64
N TRP A 445 -10.51 -0.94 0.12
CA TRP A 445 -10.27 -2.28 -0.44
C TRP A 445 -11.49 -2.79 -1.21
N TYR A 446 -12.67 -2.70 -0.58
CA TYR A 446 -13.92 -3.14 -1.20
C TYR A 446 -14.32 -2.27 -2.40
N ALA A 447 -14.03 -0.97 -2.36
CA ALA A 447 -14.20 -0.12 -3.53
C ALA A 447 -13.31 -0.57 -4.70
N VAL A 448 -12.03 -0.83 -4.47
CA VAL A 448 -11.10 -1.32 -5.51
C VAL A 448 -11.55 -2.68 -6.04
N ARG A 449 -11.91 -3.63 -5.16
CA ARG A 449 -12.45 -4.95 -5.55
C ARG A 449 -13.67 -4.81 -6.46
N LYS A 450 -14.60 -3.92 -6.11
CA LYS A 450 -15.77 -3.63 -6.94
C LYS A 450 -15.39 -3.07 -8.31
N LEU A 451 -14.44 -2.13 -8.37
CA LEU A 451 -13.98 -1.54 -9.63
C LEU A 451 -13.33 -2.58 -10.55
N TYR A 452 -12.55 -3.49 -9.99
CA TYR A 452 -11.71 -4.41 -10.75
C TYR A 452 -12.42 -5.71 -11.14
N SER A 453 -13.20 -6.28 -10.22
CA SER A 453 -13.90 -7.56 -10.41
C SER A 453 -15.41 -7.43 -10.62
N GLY A 454 -16.01 -6.27 -10.33
CA GLY A 454 -17.47 -6.09 -10.30
C GLY A 454 -18.16 -6.67 -9.07
N ARG A 455 -17.41 -7.34 -8.18
CA ARG A 455 -17.95 -8.03 -7.00
C ARG A 455 -18.39 -7.06 -5.92
N THR A 456 -19.52 -7.38 -5.30
CA THR A 456 -20.14 -6.62 -4.19
C THR A 456 -20.59 -7.52 -3.04
N ASP A 457 -20.34 -8.81 -3.16
CA ASP A 457 -20.62 -9.82 -2.15
C ASP A 457 -19.59 -9.77 -1.01
N GLY A 458 -19.97 -10.30 0.15
CA GLY A 458 -19.11 -10.42 1.33
C GLY A 458 -19.41 -9.37 2.40
N ASN A 459 -18.86 -9.62 3.58
CA ASN A 459 -18.95 -8.77 4.76
C ASN A 459 -18.04 -7.54 4.61
N THR A 460 -18.54 -6.35 4.91
CA THR A 460 -17.87 -5.07 4.64
C THR A 460 -17.61 -4.26 5.92
N PRO A 461 -16.57 -3.41 5.94
CA PRO A 461 -16.14 -2.73 7.16
C PRO A 461 -17.20 -1.79 7.74
N PRO A 462 -17.19 -1.61 9.08
CA PRO A 462 -17.91 -0.53 9.73
C PRO A 462 -17.61 0.83 9.10
N VAL A 463 -18.64 1.62 8.86
CA VAL A 463 -18.53 2.96 8.28
C VAL A 463 -18.62 4.00 9.37
N ILE A 464 -17.56 4.80 9.54
CA ILE A 464 -17.57 5.98 10.39
C ILE A 464 -18.00 7.19 9.55
N SER A 465 -19.26 7.61 9.65
CA SER A 465 -19.80 8.71 8.84
C SER A 465 -19.48 10.10 9.41
N SER A 466 -19.17 10.17 10.70
CA SER A 466 -18.70 11.38 11.36
C SER A 466 -17.92 11.05 12.63
N MET A 467 -17.00 11.95 13.00
CA MET A 467 -16.23 11.91 14.24
C MET A 467 -15.99 13.35 14.72
N ASN A 468 -16.24 13.63 15.99
CA ASN A 468 -16.10 14.96 16.60
C ASN A 468 -15.45 14.86 17.97
N LEU A 469 -14.62 15.84 18.30
CA LEU A 469 -14.04 16.00 19.65
C LEU A 469 -14.70 17.20 20.33
N SER A 470 -15.01 17.10 21.62
CA SER A 470 -15.59 18.21 22.39
C SER A 470 -14.63 19.39 22.56
N ARG A 471 -13.32 19.13 22.45
CA ARG A 471 -12.23 20.12 22.47
C ARG A 471 -11.15 19.67 21.49
N THR A 472 -10.63 20.60 20.69
CA THR A 472 -9.66 20.29 19.63
C THR A 472 -8.38 21.13 19.73
N THR A 473 -8.46 22.38 20.17
CA THR A 473 -7.30 23.31 20.15
C THR A 473 -6.69 23.58 21.53
N ASP A 474 -7.35 23.12 22.59
CA ASP A 474 -7.05 23.50 23.97
C ASP A 474 -7.29 22.34 24.96
N VAL A 475 -6.93 21.11 24.57
CA VAL A 475 -7.14 19.92 25.39
C VAL A 475 -6.13 19.90 26.55
N PRO A 476 -6.55 19.93 27.82
CA PRO A 476 -5.63 19.91 28.95
C PRO A 476 -4.80 18.61 29.01
N ALA A 477 -3.50 18.73 29.22
CA ALA A 477 -2.59 17.59 29.42
C ALA A 477 -3.09 16.68 30.56
N GLY A 478 -3.16 15.37 30.31
CA GLY A 478 -3.69 14.39 31.27
C GLY A 478 -5.18 14.52 31.59
N GLY A 479 -5.87 15.54 31.05
CA GLY A 479 -7.31 15.73 31.20
C GLY A 479 -8.13 14.77 30.34
N THR A 480 -9.45 14.97 30.32
CA THR A 480 -10.35 14.19 29.46
C THR A 480 -11.11 15.07 28.48
N PHE A 481 -11.48 14.48 27.35
CA PHE A 481 -12.40 15.07 26.37
C PHE A 481 -13.38 14.01 25.87
N THR A 482 -14.49 14.46 25.28
CA THR A 482 -15.48 13.57 24.69
C THR A 482 -15.23 13.40 23.19
N LEU A 483 -15.17 12.15 22.74
CA LEU A 483 -15.15 11.79 21.32
C LEU A 483 -16.50 11.18 20.96
N THR A 484 -17.17 11.73 19.95
CA THR A 484 -18.43 11.19 19.42
C THR A 484 -18.21 10.75 17.98
N ALA A 485 -18.60 9.54 17.65
CA ALA A 485 -18.53 9.02 16.28
C ALA A 485 -19.87 8.37 15.90
N ALA A 486 -20.32 8.61 14.67
CA ALA A 486 -21.44 7.90 14.08
C ALA A 486 -20.88 6.72 13.29
N VAL A 487 -21.07 5.50 13.82
CA VAL A 487 -20.53 4.27 13.26
C VAL A 487 -21.66 3.30 12.98
N ALA A 488 -21.68 2.74 11.77
CA ALA A 488 -22.65 1.72 11.39
C ALA A 488 -21.94 0.59 10.65
N ASP A 489 -22.23 -0.65 11.04
CA ASP A 489 -21.81 -1.83 10.31
C ASP A 489 -22.88 -2.18 9.25
N PRO A 490 -22.53 -2.26 7.95
CA PRO A 490 -23.52 -2.56 6.90
C PRO A 490 -24.17 -3.94 7.00
N ASP A 491 -23.47 -4.91 7.62
CA ASP A 491 -23.88 -6.30 7.75
C ASP A 491 -24.57 -6.57 9.11
N GLY A 492 -24.53 -5.60 10.01
CA GLY A 492 -25.19 -5.63 11.32
C GLY A 492 -24.34 -6.27 12.41
N ASP A 493 -23.03 -6.37 12.20
CA ASP A 493 -22.12 -7.03 13.13
C ASP A 493 -21.83 -6.18 14.39
N PRO A 494 -21.52 -6.83 15.53
CA PRO A 494 -21.03 -6.13 16.71
C PRO A 494 -19.70 -5.42 16.45
N ILE A 495 -19.61 -4.14 16.82
CA ILE A 495 -18.43 -3.32 16.56
C ILE A 495 -17.53 -3.26 17.80
N ALA A 496 -16.25 -3.62 17.63
CA ALA A 496 -15.20 -3.45 18.63
C ALA A 496 -14.37 -2.19 18.34
N TYR A 497 -14.19 -1.34 19.35
CA TYR A 497 -13.45 -0.08 19.23
C TYR A 497 -12.06 -0.16 19.86
N THR A 498 -11.07 0.40 19.18
CA THR A 498 -9.77 0.75 19.79
C THR A 498 -9.36 2.16 19.37
N MET A 499 -8.60 2.85 20.23
CA MET A 499 -8.10 4.19 19.94
C MET A 499 -6.60 4.29 20.16
N GLY A 500 -5.94 5.14 19.37
CA GLY A 500 -4.51 5.40 19.50
C GLY A 500 -4.14 6.83 19.16
N TYR A 501 -3.09 7.34 19.80
CA TYR A 501 -2.49 8.65 19.56
C TYR A 501 -1.22 8.52 18.73
N ASN A 502 -0.97 9.48 17.84
CA ASN A 502 0.29 9.65 17.15
C ASN A 502 0.95 11.00 17.47
N SER A 503 2.27 10.99 17.65
CA SER A 503 3.09 12.16 18.03
C SER A 503 3.97 12.72 16.90
N LYS A 504 3.73 12.39 15.61
CA LYS A 504 4.57 12.85 14.48
C LYS A 504 4.79 14.36 14.49
N TYR A 505 3.75 15.14 14.79
CA TYR A 505 3.81 16.60 14.83
C TYR A 505 4.44 17.17 16.11
N ILE A 506 4.99 16.31 16.96
CA ILE A 506 5.75 16.68 18.17
C ILE A 506 7.21 16.26 18.00
N ASN A 507 7.45 15.00 17.64
CA ASN A 507 8.79 14.40 17.65
C ASN A 507 9.12 13.57 16.40
N GLY A 508 8.27 13.60 15.36
CA GLY A 508 8.47 12.83 14.14
C GLY A 508 8.19 11.33 14.25
N ALA A 509 7.73 10.82 15.40
CA ALA A 509 7.47 9.40 15.56
C ALA A 509 6.19 8.95 14.83
N GLY A 510 6.28 7.89 14.02
CA GLY A 510 5.16 7.33 13.24
C GLY A 510 4.27 6.34 14.01
N GLY A 511 4.73 5.80 15.14
CA GLY A 511 3.98 4.79 15.89
C GLY A 511 2.69 5.33 16.55
N LEU A 512 1.77 4.41 16.86
CA LEU A 512 0.58 4.69 17.66
C LEU A 512 0.78 4.28 19.13
N ILE A 513 0.32 5.14 20.04
CA ILE A 513 0.28 4.91 21.48
C ILE A 513 -1.19 4.63 21.86
N PRO A 514 -1.53 3.51 22.50
CA PRO A 514 -2.92 3.22 22.89
C PRO A 514 -3.53 4.35 23.75
N ALA A 515 -4.73 4.80 23.36
CA ALA A 515 -5.46 5.80 24.13
C ALA A 515 -6.31 5.11 25.21
N GLN A 516 -6.35 5.69 26.41
CA GLN A 516 -7.27 5.26 27.47
C GLN A 516 -8.63 5.91 27.23
N PHE A 517 -9.69 5.11 27.20
CA PHE A 517 -11.05 5.60 27.03
C PHE A 517 -12.08 4.69 27.72
N THR A 518 -13.27 5.25 27.96
CA THR A 518 -14.43 4.53 28.49
C THR A 518 -15.69 4.84 27.68
N GLY A 519 -16.69 3.95 27.78
CA GLY A 519 -17.95 4.03 27.05
C GLY A 519 -17.96 3.23 25.75
N SER A 520 -19.15 3.03 25.21
CA SER A 520 -19.40 2.39 23.90
C SER A 520 -19.91 3.40 22.86
N GLY A 521 -19.66 4.70 23.10
CA GLY A 521 -20.18 5.83 22.33
C GLY A 521 -21.30 6.58 23.08
N PRO A 522 -21.18 7.92 23.28
CA PRO A 522 -19.96 8.75 23.18
C PRO A 522 -18.85 8.24 24.11
N PHE A 523 -17.60 8.54 23.78
CA PHE A 523 -16.43 8.06 24.52
C PHE A 523 -15.80 9.18 25.35
N THR A 524 -15.46 8.89 26.60
CA THR A 524 -14.58 9.75 27.40
C THR A 524 -13.15 9.27 27.22
N VAL A 525 -12.29 10.12 26.65
CA VAL A 525 -10.91 9.80 26.29
C VAL A 525 -9.94 10.63 27.12
N THR A 526 -8.89 10.02 27.64
CA THR A 526 -7.81 10.70 28.36
C THR A 526 -6.77 11.23 27.38
N ALA A 527 -6.43 12.52 27.50
CA ALA A 527 -5.41 13.19 26.69
C ALA A 527 -3.99 12.79 27.14
N PRO A 528 -3.00 12.75 26.24
CA PRO A 528 -1.59 12.59 26.61
C PRO A 528 -1.11 13.72 27.54
N SER A 529 -0.05 13.45 28.32
CA SER A 529 0.58 14.47 29.18
C SER A 529 1.56 15.37 28.42
N THR A 530 2.16 14.88 27.32
CA THR A 530 3.08 15.69 26.51
C THR A 530 2.30 16.71 25.68
N LEU A 531 2.75 17.96 25.75
CA LEU A 531 2.17 19.07 25.00
C LEU A 531 2.41 18.95 23.50
N GLY A 532 1.57 19.62 22.71
CA GLY A 532 1.73 19.74 21.27
C GLY A 532 0.55 19.17 20.48
N VAL A 533 0.72 19.04 19.16
CA VAL A 533 -0.34 18.55 18.27
C VAL A 533 -0.25 17.04 18.15
N TRP A 534 -1.31 16.38 18.59
CA TRP A 534 -1.51 14.95 18.49
C TRP A 534 -2.54 14.64 17.42
N LYS A 535 -2.50 13.41 16.91
CA LYS A 535 -3.59 12.85 16.12
C LYS A 535 -4.17 11.64 16.82
N ILE A 536 -5.48 11.65 17.05
CA ILE A 536 -6.21 10.50 17.59
C ILE A 536 -6.86 9.72 16.45
N TYR A 537 -6.77 8.41 16.54
CA TYR A 537 -7.31 7.43 15.61
C TYR A 537 -8.39 6.62 16.30
N LEU A 538 -9.55 6.47 15.69
CA LEU A 538 -10.59 5.54 16.08
C LEU A 538 -10.64 4.39 15.07
N TYR A 539 -10.45 3.16 15.56
CA TYR A 539 -10.61 1.93 14.80
C TYR A 539 -11.93 1.27 15.23
N ALA A 540 -12.77 0.92 14.26
CA ALA A 540 -14.03 0.20 14.43
C ALA A 540 -13.95 -1.13 13.66
N ARG A 541 -13.92 -2.26 14.38
CA ARG A 541 -13.76 -3.60 13.81
C ARG A 541 -15.05 -4.41 13.92
N ASP A 542 -15.33 -5.19 12.90
CA ASP A 542 -16.49 -6.11 12.83
C ASP A 542 -16.20 -7.53 13.36
N GLY A 543 -14.92 -7.89 13.51
CA GLY A 543 -14.49 -9.26 13.84
C GLY A 543 -14.43 -10.22 12.65
N HIS A 544 -14.72 -9.74 11.43
CA HIS A 544 -14.66 -10.48 10.17
C HIS A 544 -13.44 -10.11 9.32
N GLY A 545 -12.46 -9.42 9.93
CA GLY A 545 -11.25 -8.98 9.27
C GLY A 545 -11.41 -7.67 8.51
N ASN A 546 -12.42 -6.86 8.84
CA ASN A 546 -12.55 -5.51 8.31
C ASN A 546 -12.49 -4.45 9.41
N VAL A 547 -12.13 -3.24 8.99
CA VAL A 547 -11.98 -2.10 9.90
C VAL A 547 -12.33 -0.78 9.22
N GLY A 548 -13.14 0.03 9.90
CA GLY A 548 -13.33 1.45 9.62
C GLY A 548 -12.41 2.30 10.48
N ILE A 549 -11.76 3.31 9.88
CA ILE A 549 -10.80 4.16 10.60
C ILE A 549 -11.05 5.63 10.33
N GLU A 550 -11.19 6.42 11.40
CA GLU A 550 -11.34 7.87 11.31
C GLU A 550 -10.36 8.57 12.25
N THR A 551 -9.91 9.78 11.89
CA THR A 551 -8.86 10.48 12.63
C THR A 551 -9.22 11.95 12.89
N ARG A 552 -8.75 12.49 14.02
CA ARG A 552 -8.84 13.93 14.32
C ARG A 552 -7.54 14.41 14.93
N SER A 553 -7.13 15.64 14.63
CA SER A 553 -6.06 16.28 15.39
C SER A 553 -6.62 16.91 16.67
N LEU A 554 -5.77 16.97 17.69
CA LEU A 554 -6.00 17.74 18.90
C LEU A 554 -4.69 18.41 19.35
N ARG A 555 -4.77 19.60 19.92
CA ARG A 555 -3.66 20.25 20.59
C ARG A 555 -3.78 20.06 22.09
N VAL A 556 -2.78 19.39 22.66
CA VAL A 556 -2.61 19.25 24.09
C VAL A 556 -1.87 20.48 24.62
N VAL A 557 -2.47 21.14 25.60
CA VAL A 557 -2.00 22.37 26.23
C VAL A 557 -1.80 22.15 27.73
N PRO A 558 -1.03 23.02 28.41
CA PRO A 558 -0.91 22.97 29.87
C PRO A 558 -2.29 22.98 30.54
N PRO A 559 -2.49 22.23 31.63
CA PRO A 559 -3.74 22.28 32.36
C PRO A 559 -4.05 23.69 32.84
N PRO A 560 -5.30 24.17 32.71
CA PRO A 560 -5.67 25.48 33.23
C PRO A 560 -5.54 25.47 34.77
N VAL A 561 -4.84 26.46 35.30
CA VAL A 561 -4.74 26.68 36.76
C VAL A 561 -5.81 27.69 37.18
N ASN A 562 -6.53 27.39 38.25
CA ASN A 562 -7.49 28.33 38.83
C ASN A 562 -6.76 29.49 39.53
N GLY A 563 -7.31 30.69 39.45
CA GLY A 563 -6.76 31.87 40.10
C GLY A 563 -5.97 32.78 39.16
N THR A 564 -5.23 33.72 39.75
CA THR A 564 -4.44 34.72 39.03
C THR A 564 -2.97 34.32 39.00
N ASN A 565 -2.37 34.22 37.81
CA ASN A 565 -0.91 34.10 37.67
C ASN A 565 -0.24 35.42 38.09
N ILE A 566 0.26 35.49 39.32
CA ILE A 566 0.93 36.68 39.88
C ILE A 566 2.40 36.78 39.45
N ALA A 567 2.95 35.76 38.78
CA ALA A 567 4.27 35.84 38.16
C ALA A 567 4.23 36.51 36.77
N ARG A 568 3.06 36.57 36.12
CA ARG A 568 2.95 37.10 34.75
C ARG A 568 3.35 38.58 34.68
N GLY A 569 4.37 38.88 33.89
CA GLY A 569 4.96 40.21 33.71
C GLY A 569 5.79 40.72 34.89
N ALA A 570 6.02 39.88 35.90
CA ALA A 570 6.82 40.22 37.07
C ALA A 570 8.32 40.28 36.73
N VAL A 571 9.10 41.01 37.55
CA VAL A 571 10.54 41.12 37.33
C VAL A 571 11.19 39.75 37.56
N THR A 572 11.79 39.20 36.51
CA THR A 572 12.41 37.88 36.56
C THR A 572 13.92 37.98 36.34
N THR A 573 14.69 37.26 37.16
CA THR A 573 16.16 37.16 37.08
C THR A 573 16.58 35.69 37.13
N ALA A 574 17.78 35.36 36.67
CA ALA A 574 18.30 33.99 36.71
C ALA A 574 19.80 33.99 37.02
N SER A 575 20.33 32.83 37.39
CA SER A 575 21.78 32.61 37.54
C SER A 575 22.55 32.83 36.24
N SER A 576 21.96 32.45 35.12
CA SER A 576 22.51 32.62 33.77
C SER A 576 21.38 32.61 32.74
N TYR A 577 21.72 33.00 31.51
CA TYR A 577 20.91 32.69 30.34
C TYR A 577 21.78 32.63 29.09
N GLN A 578 21.32 31.87 28.10
CA GLN A 578 21.97 31.79 26.78
C GLN A 578 21.69 33.08 25.99
N ALA A 579 22.71 33.94 25.87
CA ALA A 579 22.61 35.21 25.15
C ALA A 579 22.77 35.09 23.62
N ASP A 580 23.53 34.09 23.17
CA ASP A 580 23.91 33.89 21.78
C ASP A 580 23.55 32.48 21.29
N GLY A 581 23.40 32.32 19.97
CA GLY A 581 23.08 31.05 19.30
C GLY A 581 21.75 31.08 18.55
N PRO A 582 21.39 30.00 17.82
CA PRO A 582 20.13 29.94 17.08
C PRO A 582 18.92 30.14 18.01
N GLY A 583 18.10 31.16 17.71
CA GLY A 583 16.90 31.52 18.48
C GLY A 583 17.16 32.29 19.79
N ALA A 584 18.42 32.53 20.16
CA ALA A 584 18.78 33.37 21.31
C ALA A 584 18.54 34.87 20.99
N PRO A 585 18.40 35.74 22.00
CA PRO A 585 18.58 35.48 23.44
C PRO A 585 17.38 34.75 24.08
N TYR A 586 17.64 34.00 25.15
CA TYR A 586 16.63 33.29 25.96
C TYR A 586 16.54 33.84 27.39
N PRO A 587 16.11 35.10 27.56
CA PRO A 587 16.25 35.81 28.82
C PRO A 587 15.28 35.32 29.91
N PRO A 588 15.53 35.61 31.20
CA PRO A 588 14.68 35.17 32.31
C PRO A 588 13.20 35.58 32.17
N GLN A 589 12.92 36.77 31.65
CA GLN A 589 11.55 37.30 31.54
C GLN A 589 10.69 36.54 30.52
N ALA A 590 11.32 35.77 29.63
CA ALA A 590 10.61 34.93 28.67
C ALA A 590 9.91 33.72 29.30
N ALA A 591 10.14 33.43 30.58
CA ALA A 591 9.40 32.41 31.32
C ALA A 591 8.20 33.00 32.10
N THR A 592 7.94 34.30 32.00
CA THR A 592 6.85 34.97 32.75
C THR A 592 6.08 35.98 31.90
N ASP A 593 6.33 36.05 30.60
CA ASP A 593 5.63 36.98 29.69
C ASP A 593 4.24 36.47 29.27
N GLY A 594 3.97 35.17 29.46
CA GLY A 594 2.75 34.49 29.04
C GLY A 594 2.67 34.27 27.53
N ASP A 595 3.80 34.31 26.81
CA ASP A 595 3.91 33.89 25.42
C ASP A 595 4.45 32.45 25.35
N PRO A 596 3.64 31.45 24.92
CA PRO A 596 4.08 30.06 24.86
C PRO A 596 5.17 29.79 23.79
N ALA A 597 5.56 30.79 23.00
CA ALA A 597 6.62 30.67 22.00
C ALA A 597 8.00 31.14 22.50
N THR A 598 8.07 31.86 23.62
CA THR A 598 9.31 32.36 24.22
C THR A 598 9.71 31.48 25.40
N ARG A 599 10.99 31.45 25.76
CA ARG A 599 11.50 30.62 26.87
C ARG A 599 12.73 31.22 27.51
N TRP A 600 12.91 30.99 28.80
CA TRP A 600 14.21 31.11 29.47
C TRP A 600 15.05 29.86 29.21
N ALA A 601 16.36 30.02 29.01
CA ALA A 601 17.29 28.91 28.92
C ALA A 601 18.61 29.22 29.63
N SER A 602 19.01 28.38 30.59
CA SER A 602 20.25 28.52 31.35
C SER A 602 21.49 28.09 30.57
N ASP A 603 22.67 28.42 31.09
CA ASP A 603 23.92 27.76 30.72
C ASP A 603 23.88 26.26 31.05
N TRP A 604 24.73 25.48 30.38
CA TRP A 604 24.74 24.01 30.46
C TRP A 604 25.54 23.50 31.67
N SER A 605 25.22 24.01 32.85
CA SER A 605 25.87 23.65 34.11
C SER A 605 24.87 23.50 35.24
N ASP A 606 25.29 22.83 36.30
CA ASP A 606 24.51 22.60 37.52
C ASP A 606 25.23 23.23 38.71
N PRO A 607 24.52 23.89 39.66
CA PRO A 607 23.09 24.21 39.67
C PRO A 607 22.74 25.49 38.88
N GLN A 608 21.46 25.70 38.59
CA GLN A 608 20.93 26.95 38.01
C GLN A 608 19.62 27.35 38.69
N TRP A 609 19.27 28.63 38.68
CA TRP A 609 18.02 29.13 39.24
C TRP A 609 17.36 30.19 38.36
N LEU A 610 16.03 30.25 38.43
CA LEU A 610 15.18 31.28 37.85
C LEU A 610 14.26 31.82 38.96
N GLN A 611 14.24 33.14 39.13
CA GLN A 611 13.58 33.83 40.24
C GLN A 611 12.61 34.89 39.72
N VAL A 612 11.43 34.94 40.33
CA VAL A 612 10.39 35.94 40.12
C VAL A 612 10.28 36.84 41.35
N ASP A 613 10.34 38.16 41.16
CA ASP A 613 10.02 39.19 42.18
C ASP A 613 8.56 39.63 42.02
N LEU A 614 7.71 39.23 42.96
CA LEU A 614 6.28 39.57 43.00
C LEU A 614 6.02 41.02 43.43
N GLY A 615 7.08 41.81 43.69
CA GLY A 615 7.06 43.22 44.09
C GLY A 615 6.81 43.45 45.59
N HIS A 616 6.08 42.54 46.25
CA HIS A 616 5.84 42.51 47.69
C HIS A 616 5.52 41.08 48.15
N SER A 617 5.56 40.81 49.46
CA SER A 617 5.25 39.48 49.99
C SER A 617 3.79 39.12 49.73
N GLN A 618 3.57 37.99 49.05
CA GLN A 618 2.25 37.49 48.67
C GLN A 618 2.15 35.99 48.95
N SER A 619 0.95 35.54 49.33
CA SER A 619 0.64 34.11 49.42
C SER A 619 0.22 33.56 48.05
N PHE A 620 0.63 32.34 47.74
CA PHE A 620 0.18 31.58 46.58
C PHE A 620 -0.16 30.15 47.01
N ASP A 621 -0.94 29.46 46.19
CA ASP A 621 -1.42 28.10 46.46
C ASP A 621 -1.14 27.11 45.32
N HIS A 622 -0.57 27.59 44.22
CA HIS A 622 -0.22 26.74 43.09
C HIS A 622 0.98 27.30 42.29
N VAL A 623 1.79 26.40 41.75
CA VAL A 623 2.90 26.72 40.84
C VAL A 623 2.80 25.80 39.62
N GLN A 624 2.92 26.35 38.42
CA GLN A 624 3.01 25.56 37.20
C GLN A 624 4.31 25.88 36.46
N LEU A 625 5.11 24.85 36.20
CA LEU A 625 6.28 24.94 35.36
C LEU A 625 5.99 24.28 34.01
N ILE A 626 6.27 24.98 32.91
CA ILE A 626 6.20 24.43 31.56
C ILE A 626 7.62 24.32 31.02
N TRP A 627 8.17 23.12 31.04
CA TRP A 627 9.51 22.84 30.53
C TRP A 627 9.53 22.76 29.01
N GLU A 628 10.67 23.11 28.44
CA GLU A 628 11.05 22.69 27.09
C GLU A 628 11.57 21.23 27.13
N SER A 629 12.05 20.71 26.00
CA SER A 629 12.73 19.40 25.94
C SER A 629 13.87 19.29 26.96
N ALA A 630 14.53 20.40 27.32
CA ALA A 630 15.53 20.46 28.36
C ALA A 630 14.93 20.90 29.71
N TYR A 631 14.96 20.01 30.70
CA TYR A 631 14.23 20.17 31.96
C TYR A 631 15.08 19.84 33.19
N GLY A 632 14.56 20.17 34.37
CA GLY A 632 15.17 19.79 35.65
C GLY A 632 14.72 18.43 36.14
N LYS A 633 15.67 17.49 36.30
CA LYS A 633 15.42 16.21 36.95
C LYS A 633 15.35 16.35 38.47
N ALA A 634 16.23 17.18 39.04
CA ALA A 634 16.16 17.57 40.44
C ALA A 634 16.07 19.08 40.56
N TYR A 635 15.07 19.56 41.30
CA TYR A 635 14.87 20.97 41.57
C TYR A 635 14.02 21.20 42.82
N GLU A 636 14.07 22.44 43.31
CA GLU A 636 13.26 22.93 44.41
C GLU A 636 12.47 24.16 44.00
N ILE A 637 11.25 24.31 44.53
CA ILE A 637 10.57 25.60 44.55
C ILE A 637 10.82 26.21 45.91
N GLN A 638 11.38 27.42 45.92
CA GLN A 638 11.76 28.13 47.12
C GLN A 638 11.14 29.51 47.14
N VAL A 639 10.89 30.04 48.35
CA VAL A 639 10.38 31.39 48.53
C VAL A 639 11.25 32.18 49.51
N SER A 640 11.20 33.50 49.42
CA SER A 640 12.00 34.42 50.24
C SER A 640 11.32 35.79 50.36
N ASP A 641 11.46 36.46 51.50
CA ASP A 641 11.03 37.85 51.67
C ASP A 641 12.11 38.86 51.24
N ASP A 642 13.39 38.48 51.26
CA ASP A 642 14.53 39.38 51.04
C ASP A 642 15.41 39.02 49.81
N GLY A 643 15.15 37.89 49.16
CA GLY A 643 15.88 37.41 47.98
C GLY A 643 17.21 36.73 48.30
N THR A 644 17.56 36.59 49.59
CA THR A 644 18.83 36.02 50.06
C THR A 644 18.65 34.83 50.99
N ASN A 645 17.64 34.87 51.87
CA ASN A 645 17.28 33.78 52.78
C ASN A 645 16.11 32.99 52.18
N TRP A 646 16.38 31.76 51.77
CA TRP A 646 15.44 30.91 51.02
C TRP A 646 14.94 29.74 51.84
N HIS A 647 13.67 29.39 51.66
CA HIS A 647 13.09 28.16 52.20
C HIS A 647 12.34 27.40 51.11
N SER A 648 12.51 26.08 51.10
CA SER A 648 11.90 25.21 50.10
C SER A 648 10.47 24.86 50.49
N VAL A 649 9.55 25.05 49.54
CA VAL A 649 8.14 24.67 49.64
C VAL A 649 7.83 23.41 48.81
N TYR A 650 8.75 23.02 47.92
CA TYR A 650 8.71 21.79 47.14
C TYR A 650 10.12 21.31 46.77
N THR A 651 10.30 20.00 46.67
CA THR A 651 11.54 19.36 46.22
C THR A 651 11.23 18.10 45.43
N THR A 652 11.92 17.90 44.31
CA THR A 652 11.89 16.64 43.56
C THR A 652 13.30 16.28 43.08
N THR A 653 13.53 14.98 42.86
CA THR A 653 14.74 14.41 42.25
C THR A 653 14.43 13.49 41.06
N THR A 654 13.16 13.43 40.67
CA THR A 654 12.63 12.51 39.66
C THR A 654 11.80 13.23 38.61
N GLY A 655 12.04 14.52 38.38
CA GLY A 655 11.37 15.28 37.32
C GLY A 655 11.55 14.62 35.95
N ASP A 656 10.53 14.70 35.11
CA ASP A 656 10.43 14.07 33.80
C ASP A 656 10.18 15.08 32.65
N GLY A 657 10.13 16.38 32.98
CA GLY A 657 9.93 17.47 32.03
C GLY A 657 8.45 17.70 31.72
N GLY A 658 8.13 18.30 30.56
CA GLY A 658 6.74 18.61 30.21
C GLY A 658 6.12 19.66 31.16
N VAL A 659 4.99 19.33 31.78
CA VAL A 659 4.28 20.25 32.69
C VAL A 659 4.31 19.71 34.12
N ASP A 660 4.91 20.47 35.02
CA ASP A 660 4.78 20.25 36.46
C ASP A 660 3.65 21.14 36.99
N ASP A 661 2.52 20.54 37.34
CA ASP A 661 1.34 21.22 37.88
C ASP A 661 1.25 21.00 39.40
N LEU A 662 1.80 21.93 40.18
CA LEU A 662 2.10 21.73 41.60
C LEU A 662 1.13 22.50 42.50
N ALA A 663 0.24 21.77 43.18
CA ALA A 663 -0.63 22.31 44.24
C ALA A 663 0.16 22.52 45.54
N ILE A 664 1.01 23.55 45.57
CA ILE A 664 1.89 23.89 46.68
C ILE A 664 1.65 25.32 47.16
N SER A 665 1.66 25.53 48.47
CA SER A 665 1.45 26.85 49.06
C SER A 665 2.75 27.45 49.59
N GLY A 666 2.88 28.76 49.47
CA GLY A 666 4.01 29.52 49.99
C GLY A 666 3.63 30.97 50.26
N THR A 667 4.48 31.68 51.02
CA THR A 667 4.37 33.12 51.21
C THR A 667 5.76 33.74 51.15
N GLY A 668 5.92 34.75 50.31
CA GLY A 668 7.17 35.45 50.12
C GLY A 668 7.05 36.52 49.04
N ARG A 669 8.04 37.41 48.97
CA ARG A 669 8.15 38.38 47.87
C ARG A 669 8.76 37.74 46.63
N TYR A 670 9.72 36.86 46.83
CA TYR A 670 10.44 36.17 45.78
C TYR A 670 10.06 34.70 45.76
N VAL A 671 9.87 34.16 44.56
CA VAL A 671 9.68 32.73 44.32
C VAL A 671 10.72 32.32 43.30
N ARG A 672 11.44 31.21 43.52
CA ARG A 672 12.42 30.70 42.56
C ARG A 672 12.31 29.21 42.36
N MET A 673 12.61 28.78 41.15
CA MET A 673 12.98 27.41 40.82
C MET A 673 14.50 27.31 40.95
N SER A 674 14.98 26.42 41.80
CA SER A 674 16.41 26.14 42.02
C SER A 674 16.70 24.71 41.59
N ALA A 675 17.22 24.52 40.38
CA ALA A 675 17.51 23.21 39.83
C ALA A 675 18.97 22.78 40.07
N THR A 676 19.13 21.52 40.48
CA THR A 676 20.38 20.94 40.94
C THR A 676 20.86 19.77 40.09
N GLN A 677 19.99 19.20 39.25
CA GLN A 677 20.36 18.19 38.27
C GLN A 677 19.53 18.31 36.98
N ARG A 678 20.21 18.43 35.83
CA ARG A 678 19.57 18.42 34.50
C ARG A 678 19.02 17.05 34.14
N GLY A 679 17.88 17.04 33.45
CA GLY A 679 17.27 15.83 32.87
C GLY A 679 17.87 15.44 31.52
N THR A 680 18.54 16.37 30.84
CA THR A 680 19.20 16.16 29.55
C THR A 680 20.65 16.68 29.58
N THR A 681 21.37 16.58 28.46
CA THR A 681 22.72 17.14 28.33
C THR A 681 22.73 18.67 28.16
N TYR A 682 21.58 19.28 27.83
CA TYR A 682 21.41 20.72 27.67
C TYR A 682 21.21 21.42 29.02
N GLY A 683 21.14 22.76 29.03
CA GLY A 683 20.78 23.56 30.21
C GLY A 683 19.32 23.33 30.66
N TYR A 684 18.84 24.10 31.63
CA TYR A 684 17.42 24.12 32.00
C TYR A 684 16.67 25.10 31.11
N SER A 685 15.45 24.76 30.69
CA SER A 685 14.65 25.63 29.85
C SER A 685 13.17 25.60 30.20
N LEU A 686 12.58 26.79 30.41
CA LEU A 686 11.17 26.97 30.78
C LEU A 686 10.49 27.90 29.79
N TYR A 687 9.38 27.43 29.19
CA TYR A 687 8.42 28.27 28.49
C TYR A 687 7.60 29.12 29.47
N GLU A 688 7.32 28.61 30.68
CA GLU A 688 6.56 29.37 31.69
C GLU A 688 6.97 28.93 33.11
N PHE A 689 7.03 29.91 34.02
CA PHE A 689 7.08 29.77 35.46
C PHE A 689 5.91 30.56 36.06
N GLY A 690 4.75 29.92 36.11
CA GLY A 690 3.54 30.50 36.67
C GLY A 690 3.45 30.29 38.18
N VAL A 691 3.14 31.36 38.91
CA VAL A 691 2.81 31.32 40.35
C VAL A 691 1.40 31.83 40.50
N TYR A 692 0.50 31.04 41.07
CA TYR A 692 -0.93 31.31 41.08
C TYR A 692 -1.48 31.45 42.49
N ARG A 693 -2.43 32.36 42.62
CA ARG A 693 -3.21 32.58 43.84
C ARG A 693 -4.69 32.58 43.49
N THR A 694 -5.48 31.77 44.21
CA THR A 694 -6.94 31.78 44.09
C THR A 694 -7.62 32.97 44.73
#